data_AF-A0A413QX10-F1
#
_entry.id   AF-A0A413QX10-F1
#
_cell.length_a   1.000
_cell.length_b   1.000
_cell.length_c   1.000
_cell.angle_alpha   90.00
_cell.angle_beta   90.00
_cell.angle_gamma   90.00
#
_symmetry.space_group_name_H-M   'P 1'
#
loop_
_entity.id
_entity.type
_entity.pdbx_description
1 polymer ?
#
loop_
_entity_poly.entity_id
_entity_poly.type
_entity_poly.pdbx_seq_one_letter_code
_entity_poly.pdbx_strand_id
1 'polypeptide(L)'
;MTKHVLKRMIGVVLCLCLLLQLLPQAQNVLAASSKVETALDWAQKIADDNSHGYSQQHRNGPDYDCSSYVSTALVKSGLNDNGSLTTYTMKKYLCSKGFTWIPWSSIGGQSGLKRGDILLDEDTHTEFYIGNGKMIGAHRDYGYPATGDQTGKEISVQSFYNNQYGISWNGVLRYEETNPVTTTPSIWKNSDSYTVGNSATLTWNSVDNATGYWFSVWYKGEQIVTTQVSGSSEYTLNNLGEGEYTAYITAYNDSSSKQGSVTFRVNYVSGEQTIPNGRYQICSALDNSSVISISGASTDDEANVLLYANERHDNQYFDFEYLGDGYYKITAKHSGKVLDVYWEKMEAGANVQQYYWNNGDNQQWVVKDAGDGYFYIISKSNSLYMDVYGGVASNDVNIDTYTGHGGTSEKWKLIPAGEQSVADGKYQICTALDDSSVISISEASKDACANALLYANENHKNQVFNFEYQGDGYYKIIARHSGMVLDVYNSEQSSGANVEQYPWKNCDNQKWVVKPAGDGYYYIVSKGNGLYLDVYGGVAVNDANIDTYFGHGGASEKWRLIPVNEPENLLTVKGCSVSLKENIGVNMYASFSDDILEDDGAKVRFTYADNSYIEVPLSNYMSTTYNNENVKKITFDTVPAKLTEKIKVSVIKSDDTQTNMFSFSTSDYLYALINSTDKSIDANQKNIAKALLNYGAYSQIYFGVDTADLANKKLTDNTVEKTDSDTVIKSIQGQENGLFSNKDFEYIGSSLVCDSSTDLKLYFVNKSRLTMKQIENQYDISVANKNTHGFDVGTDGNILWIKVKDLRPKELEEMYSVRILSDDGSVIVETSPSAYIKKALLSEDVKLENLCKAMWAYGQAAREYEK
;
A
#
# COMPACT_ATOMS: atom_id res chain seq x y z
N MET A 1 23.81 -5.39 30.53
CA MET A 1 25.22 -5.43 30.97
C MET A 1 25.67 -4.01 31.30
N THR A 2 25.83 -3.65 32.58
CA THR A 2 27.10 -3.73 33.34
C THR A 2 28.23 -2.85 32.79
N LYS A 3 28.79 -2.01 33.68
CA LYS A 3 30.17 -1.47 33.62
C LYS A 3 30.63 -0.70 32.35
N HIS A 4 29.74 -0.29 31.44
CA HIS A 4 30.12 0.51 30.25
C HIS A 4 29.81 2.01 30.32
N VAL A 5 29.10 2.47 31.34
CA VAL A 5 28.74 3.90 31.47
C VAL A 5 29.85 4.72 32.17
N LEU A 6 30.80 4.08 32.86
CA LEU A 6 31.89 4.77 33.57
C LEU A 6 33.15 5.03 32.71
N LYS A 7 33.18 4.58 31.44
CA LYS A 7 34.30 4.83 30.50
C LYS A 7 34.08 6.03 29.57
N ARG A 8 32.91 6.68 29.61
CA ARG A 8 32.58 7.83 28.73
C ARG A 8 32.66 9.22 29.39
N MET A 9 33.11 9.33 30.64
CA MET A 9 33.26 10.63 31.34
C MET A 9 34.70 10.98 31.79
N ILE A 10 35.72 10.28 31.27
CA ILE A 10 37.15 10.61 31.51
C ILE A 10 37.91 10.91 30.18
N GLY A 11 37.19 10.96 29.06
CA GLY A 11 37.76 11.20 27.72
C GLY A 11 37.54 12.61 27.15
N VAL A 12 37.27 13.63 27.98
CA VAL A 12 36.96 15.00 27.50
C VAL A 12 37.87 16.10 28.09
N VAL A 13 38.84 15.77 28.94
CA VAL A 13 39.78 16.78 29.51
C VAL A 13 41.26 16.44 29.30
N LEU A 14 41.60 15.44 28.49
CA LEU A 14 42.99 15.04 28.22
C LEU A 14 43.36 14.94 26.73
N CYS A 15 42.57 15.56 25.84
CA CYS A 15 42.87 15.65 24.40
C CYS A 15 43.08 17.10 23.92
N LEU A 16 43.53 17.99 24.81
CA LEU A 16 43.85 19.39 24.48
C LEU A 16 45.31 19.79 24.77
N CYS A 17 46.17 18.83 25.15
CA CYS A 17 47.59 19.11 25.42
C CYS A 17 48.59 18.14 24.75
N LEU A 18 48.16 17.32 23.78
CA LEU A 18 49.05 16.36 23.09
C LEU A 18 48.96 16.39 21.54
N LEU A 19 48.22 17.34 20.96
CA LEU A 19 48.10 17.52 19.50
C LEU A 19 49.09 18.54 18.92
N LEU A 20 50.18 18.84 19.63
CA LEU A 20 51.23 19.77 19.21
C LEU A 20 52.52 19.08 18.72
N GLN A 21 52.49 17.77 18.45
CA GLN A 21 53.69 17.02 18.04
C GLN A 21 53.54 16.04 16.86
N LEU A 22 52.51 16.19 16.03
CA LEU A 22 52.45 15.49 14.73
C LEU A 22 52.15 16.46 13.59
N LEU A 23 53.13 17.34 13.31
CA LEU A 23 53.27 17.99 12.01
C LEU A 23 54.51 17.40 11.29
N PRO A 24 54.41 16.25 10.61
CA PRO A 24 55.47 15.82 9.70
C PRO A 24 55.12 16.20 8.27
N GLN A 25 55.00 17.50 7.91
CA GLN A 25 54.65 17.86 6.51
C GLN A 25 55.31 19.11 5.87
N ALA A 26 56.35 19.68 6.48
CA ALA A 26 57.20 20.67 5.78
C ALA A 26 58.68 20.25 5.68
N GLN A 27 59.21 19.55 6.70
CA GLN A 27 60.63 19.20 6.74
C GLN A 27 61.05 18.14 5.72
N ASN A 28 60.19 17.16 5.40
CA ASN A 28 60.54 16.11 4.44
C ASN A 28 60.52 16.56 2.97
N VAL A 29 59.78 17.63 2.64
CA VAL A 29 59.80 18.23 1.29
C VAL A 29 61.05 19.09 1.11
N LEU A 30 61.44 19.85 2.14
CA LEU A 30 62.66 20.68 2.12
C LEU A 30 63.95 19.86 2.02
N ALA A 31 63.98 18.64 2.58
CA ALA A 31 65.16 17.78 2.53
C ALA A 31 65.46 17.22 1.13
N ALA A 32 64.47 17.20 0.23
CA ALA A 32 64.58 16.55 -1.09
C ALA A 32 64.75 17.53 -2.27
N SER A 33 64.67 18.85 -2.07
CA SER A 33 64.61 19.79 -3.19
C SER A 33 65.42 21.08 -2.98
N SER A 34 66.70 20.95 -2.66
CA SER A 34 67.63 22.06 -2.97
C SER A 34 68.53 21.63 -4.11
N LYS A 35 68.82 22.53 -5.05
CA LYS A 35 69.80 22.28 -6.12
C LYS A 35 71.17 21.91 -5.53
N VAL A 36 71.47 22.34 -4.31
CA VAL A 36 72.67 21.91 -3.58
C VAL A 36 72.63 20.40 -3.31
N GLU A 37 71.53 19.85 -2.78
CA GLU A 37 71.40 18.41 -2.57
C GLU A 37 71.39 17.62 -3.87
N THR A 38 70.81 18.15 -4.96
CA THR A 38 70.92 17.53 -6.30
C THR A 38 72.38 17.43 -6.77
N ALA A 39 73.19 18.46 -6.53
CA ALA A 39 74.61 18.44 -6.87
C ALA A 39 75.37 17.42 -6.01
N LEU A 40 75.09 17.37 -4.70
CA LEU A 40 75.74 16.43 -3.77
C LEU A 40 75.34 14.98 -4.02
N ASP A 41 74.08 14.70 -4.39
CA ASP A 41 73.60 13.36 -4.75
C ASP A 41 74.27 12.88 -6.04
N TRP A 42 74.40 13.76 -7.05
CA TRP A 42 75.18 13.44 -8.25
C TRP A 42 76.64 13.15 -7.90
N ALA A 43 77.27 14.00 -7.08
CA ALA A 43 78.65 13.79 -6.64
C ALA A 43 78.79 12.45 -5.92
N GLN A 44 77.91 12.15 -4.97
CA GLN A 44 77.91 10.89 -4.24
C GLN A 44 77.79 9.68 -5.17
N LYS A 45 76.87 9.72 -6.13
CA LYS A 45 76.71 8.65 -7.13
C LYS A 45 77.96 8.41 -7.95
N ILE A 46 78.68 9.48 -8.34
CA ILE A 46 79.93 9.34 -9.10
C ILE A 46 81.06 8.82 -8.22
N ALA A 47 81.14 9.24 -6.95
CA ALA A 47 82.13 8.70 -6.01
C ALA A 47 81.88 7.23 -5.65
N ASP A 48 80.63 6.76 -5.71
CA ASP A 48 80.26 5.37 -5.45
C ASP A 48 80.38 4.47 -6.70
N ASP A 49 80.63 5.05 -7.88
CA ASP A 49 80.77 4.35 -9.16
C ASP A 49 82.24 4.32 -9.61
N ASN A 50 82.89 3.17 -9.39
CA ASN A 50 84.29 2.95 -9.73
C ASN A 50 84.61 3.05 -11.24
N SER A 51 83.63 3.21 -12.13
CA SER A 51 83.90 3.50 -13.55
C SER A 51 84.37 4.93 -13.81
N HIS A 52 84.34 5.80 -12.79
CA HIS A 52 84.78 7.20 -12.82
C HIS A 52 85.99 7.42 -11.91
N GLY A 53 87.08 7.96 -12.44
CA GLY A 53 88.34 8.20 -11.73
C GLY A 53 88.85 9.64 -11.85
N TYR A 54 90.10 9.87 -11.46
CA TYR A 54 90.71 11.20 -11.53
C TYR A 54 91.48 11.41 -12.85
N SER A 55 91.19 12.47 -13.61
CA SER A 55 91.96 12.81 -14.81
C SER A 55 92.08 14.31 -15.07
N GLN A 56 93.31 14.82 -15.19
CA GLN A 56 93.56 16.20 -15.64
C GLN A 56 93.47 16.36 -17.18
N GLN A 57 93.75 15.28 -17.94
CA GLN A 57 93.74 15.31 -19.41
C GLN A 57 92.34 15.13 -19.98
N HIS A 58 91.52 14.29 -19.34
CA HIS A 58 90.17 13.93 -19.78
C HIS A 58 89.11 14.28 -18.75
N ARG A 59 89.22 15.50 -18.21
CA ARG A 59 88.51 15.99 -17.02
C ARG A 59 86.98 16.18 -17.14
N ASN A 60 86.38 16.16 -18.32
CA ASN A 60 84.94 16.46 -18.48
C ASN A 60 84.07 15.20 -18.62
N GLY A 61 84.50 14.08 -18.02
CA GLY A 61 83.83 12.79 -18.10
C GLY A 61 84.46 11.85 -19.16
N PRO A 62 84.49 10.52 -18.90
CA PRO A 62 83.97 9.85 -17.70
C PRO A 62 84.82 10.09 -16.45
N ASP A 63 86.09 10.46 -16.58
CA ASP A 63 86.94 10.83 -15.44
C ASP A 63 86.90 12.35 -15.21
N TYR A 64 87.26 12.78 -13.99
CA TYR A 64 87.16 14.17 -13.58
C TYR A 64 88.42 14.65 -12.88
N ASP A 65 88.79 15.91 -13.05
CA ASP A 65 89.65 16.59 -12.07
C ASP A 65 88.80 17.29 -11.00
N CYS A 66 89.44 17.84 -9.97
CA CYS A 66 88.75 18.43 -8.83
C CYS A 66 87.69 19.50 -9.22
N SER A 67 88.02 20.39 -10.16
CA SER A 67 87.13 21.50 -10.53
C SER A 67 86.10 21.16 -11.61
N SER A 68 86.39 20.21 -12.49
CA SER A 68 85.42 19.66 -13.46
C SER A 68 84.39 18.76 -12.79
N TYR A 69 84.80 18.00 -11.77
CA TYR A 69 83.89 17.22 -10.92
C TYR A 69 82.85 18.11 -10.23
N VAL A 70 83.33 19.14 -9.52
CA VAL A 70 82.46 20.11 -8.83
C VAL A 70 81.59 20.86 -9.84
N SER A 71 82.16 21.37 -10.94
CA SER A 71 81.36 22.14 -11.91
C SER A 71 80.34 21.31 -12.67
N THR A 72 80.62 20.02 -12.96
CA THR A 72 79.64 19.10 -13.55
C THR A 72 78.49 18.82 -12.60
N ALA A 73 78.78 18.58 -11.31
CA ALA A 73 77.75 18.41 -10.28
C ALA A 73 76.79 19.61 -10.22
N LEU A 74 77.33 20.82 -10.29
CA LEU A 74 76.54 22.06 -10.30
C LEU A 74 75.73 22.25 -11.59
N VAL A 75 76.22 21.75 -12.74
CA VAL A 75 75.44 21.75 -13.99
C VAL A 75 74.26 20.79 -13.88
N LYS A 76 74.46 19.61 -13.29
CA LYS A 76 73.39 18.62 -13.08
C LYS A 76 72.29 19.12 -12.15
N SER A 77 72.62 20.05 -11.25
CA SER A 77 71.63 20.68 -10.39
C SER A 77 71.06 22.00 -10.92
N GLY A 78 71.56 22.53 -12.04
CA GLY A 78 71.14 23.83 -12.56
C GLY A 78 71.65 25.04 -11.77
N LEU A 79 72.60 24.86 -10.84
CA LEU A 79 73.33 25.96 -10.18
C LEU A 79 74.40 26.60 -11.07
N ASN A 80 74.72 25.93 -12.17
CA ASN A 80 75.76 26.30 -13.11
C ASN A 80 75.33 25.86 -14.52
N ASP A 81 75.80 26.55 -15.53
CA ASP A 81 75.62 26.28 -16.96
C ASP A 81 76.96 26.01 -17.67
N ASN A 82 78.07 26.01 -16.93
CA ASN A 82 79.42 25.73 -17.43
C ASN A 82 80.09 24.56 -16.69
N GLY A 83 80.09 23.37 -17.29
CA GLY A 83 80.66 22.15 -16.69
C GLY A 83 82.19 22.03 -16.72
N SER A 84 82.91 23.07 -17.14
CA SER A 84 84.38 23.03 -17.33
C SER A 84 85.09 24.19 -16.63
N LEU A 85 84.71 24.50 -15.40
CA LEU A 85 85.39 25.52 -14.60
C LEU A 85 86.77 25.00 -14.15
N THR A 86 87.74 25.90 -14.06
CA THR A 86 89.00 25.68 -13.33
C THR A 86 88.90 26.28 -11.92
N THR A 87 89.74 25.83 -10.99
CA THR A 87 89.89 26.43 -9.65
C THR A 87 90.07 27.95 -9.73
N TYR A 88 90.91 28.45 -10.66
CA TYR A 88 91.13 29.88 -10.90
C TYR A 88 89.87 30.66 -11.35
N THR A 89 88.99 30.04 -12.13
CA THR A 89 87.80 30.71 -12.70
C THR A 89 86.55 30.58 -11.84
N MET A 90 86.50 29.56 -10.98
CA MET A 90 85.27 29.12 -10.35
C MET A 90 84.68 30.16 -9.40
N LYS A 91 85.51 30.85 -8.61
CA LYS A 91 85.04 31.91 -7.71
C LYS A 91 84.34 33.04 -8.44
N LYS A 92 84.98 33.60 -9.47
CA LYS A 92 84.41 34.70 -10.25
C LYS A 92 83.10 34.28 -10.93
N TYR A 93 83.07 33.07 -11.48
CA TYR A 93 81.92 32.56 -12.21
C TYR A 93 80.75 32.22 -11.28
N LEU A 94 80.97 31.42 -10.24
CA LEU A 94 79.90 31.01 -9.33
C LEU A 94 79.35 32.21 -8.55
N CYS A 95 80.17 33.21 -8.20
CA CYS A 95 79.67 34.45 -7.62
C CYS A 95 78.71 35.22 -8.56
N SER A 96 78.94 35.18 -9.88
CA SER A 96 77.98 35.79 -10.84
C SER A 96 76.69 34.97 -11.01
N LYS A 97 76.70 33.71 -10.54
CA LYS A 97 75.54 32.79 -10.49
C LYS A 97 74.87 32.75 -9.11
N GLY A 98 75.18 33.71 -8.23
CA GLY A 98 74.51 33.87 -6.94
C GLY A 98 75.18 33.18 -5.76
N PHE A 99 76.37 32.58 -5.93
CA PHE A 99 77.15 32.12 -4.79
C PHE A 99 77.78 33.30 -4.05
N THR A 100 77.89 33.18 -2.73
CA THR A 100 78.61 34.12 -1.89
C THR A 100 79.99 33.55 -1.58
N TRP A 101 81.04 34.34 -1.85
CA TRP A 101 82.40 34.01 -1.41
C TRP A 101 82.60 34.36 0.06
N ILE A 102 83.01 33.39 0.87
CA ILE A 102 83.34 33.59 2.28
C ILE A 102 84.83 33.24 2.46
N PRO A 103 85.70 34.24 2.70
CA PRO A 103 87.12 33.99 2.93
C PRO A 103 87.34 33.08 4.14
N TRP A 104 88.38 32.24 4.11
CA TRP A 104 88.66 31.27 5.17
C TRP A 104 88.75 31.90 6.56
N SER A 105 89.33 33.09 6.66
CA SER A 105 89.44 33.89 7.90
C SER A 105 88.09 34.22 8.54
N SER A 106 87.00 34.19 7.77
CA SER A 106 85.64 34.54 8.22
C SER A 106 84.78 33.32 8.52
N ILE A 107 85.21 32.11 8.16
CA ILE A 107 84.45 30.86 8.36
C ILE A 107 84.50 30.41 9.83
N GLY A 108 85.61 30.65 10.54
CA GLY A 108 85.78 30.17 11.91
C GLY A 108 86.14 28.68 12.00
N GLY A 109 86.81 28.14 10.98
CA GLY A 109 87.23 26.74 10.90
C GLY A 109 86.09 25.78 10.54
N GLN A 110 86.30 24.48 10.75
CA GLN A 110 85.35 23.44 10.35
C GLN A 110 83.93 23.65 10.90
N SER A 111 83.78 24.20 12.11
CA SER A 111 82.48 24.46 12.74
C SER A 111 81.61 25.48 12.00
N GLY A 112 82.19 26.33 11.15
CA GLY A 112 81.44 27.29 10.35
C GLY A 112 81.14 26.84 8.92
N LEU A 113 81.57 25.64 8.54
CA LEU A 113 81.24 25.03 7.26
C LEU A 113 79.79 24.52 7.28
N LYS A 114 79.07 24.78 6.19
CA LYS A 114 77.72 24.28 5.94
C LYS A 114 77.78 23.24 4.85
N ARG A 115 77.00 22.16 4.99
CA ARG A 115 76.82 21.16 3.92
C ARG A 115 76.44 21.88 2.63
N GLY A 116 77.13 21.55 1.53
CA GLY A 116 77.00 22.20 0.24
C GLY A 116 78.00 23.32 -0.03
N ASP A 117 78.79 23.73 0.96
CA ASP A 117 79.91 24.65 0.73
C ASP A 117 80.91 24.02 -0.24
N ILE A 118 81.30 24.79 -1.26
CA ILE A 118 82.41 24.42 -2.15
C ILE A 118 83.68 24.99 -1.54
N LEU A 119 84.53 24.12 -1.04
CA LEU A 119 85.87 24.44 -0.55
C LEU A 119 86.75 24.75 -1.75
N LEU A 120 87.42 25.90 -1.73
CA LEU A 120 88.24 26.36 -2.85
C LEU A 120 89.61 26.84 -2.39
N ASP A 121 90.63 26.17 -2.92
CA ASP A 121 91.99 26.68 -3.07
C ASP A 121 92.11 27.15 -4.53
N GLU A 122 92.08 28.47 -4.73
CA GLU A 122 92.02 29.14 -6.02
C GLU A 122 93.20 28.74 -6.92
N ASP A 123 94.32 28.30 -6.34
CA ASP A 123 95.51 27.90 -7.07
C ASP A 123 95.57 26.41 -7.39
N THR A 124 94.99 25.55 -6.55
CA THR A 124 95.32 24.10 -6.64
C THR A 124 94.15 23.12 -6.53
N HIS A 125 93.08 23.39 -5.79
CA HIS A 125 92.11 22.33 -5.46
C HIS A 125 90.69 22.79 -5.11
N THR A 126 89.70 21.90 -5.27
CA THR A 126 88.33 22.15 -4.82
C THR A 126 87.55 20.88 -4.52
N GLU A 127 86.70 20.92 -3.50
CA GLU A 127 85.82 19.82 -3.08
C GLU A 127 84.51 20.37 -2.49
N PHE A 128 83.49 19.52 -2.39
CA PHE A 128 82.28 19.84 -1.62
C PHE A 128 82.46 19.44 -0.16
N TYR A 129 82.03 20.29 0.76
CA TYR A 129 81.79 19.90 2.15
C TYR A 129 80.39 19.28 2.28
N ILE A 130 80.30 18.05 2.77
CA ILE A 130 79.05 17.29 2.86
C ILE A 130 78.48 17.21 4.29
N GLY A 131 79.02 18.00 5.22
CA GLY A 131 78.60 17.98 6.62
C GLY A 131 79.28 16.88 7.43
N ASN A 132 79.05 16.89 8.75
CA ASN A 132 79.63 15.94 9.71
C ASN A 132 81.16 15.78 9.61
N GLY A 133 81.85 16.86 9.22
CA GLY A 133 83.31 16.82 9.04
C GLY A 133 83.78 15.97 7.87
N LYS A 134 82.97 15.81 6.83
CA LYS A 134 83.33 15.07 5.62
C LYS A 134 83.29 15.96 4.38
N MET A 135 84.09 15.59 3.39
CA MET A 135 84.19 16.22 2.09
C MET A 135 84.06 15.15 1.00
N ILE A 136 83.59 15.54 -0.18
CA ILE A 136 83.52 14.69 -1.35
C ILE A 136 84.15 15.43 -2.54
N GLY A 137 84.99 14.74 -3.30
CA GLY A 137 85.66 15.34 -4.43
C GLY A 137 86.52 14.35 -5.21
N ALA A 138 86.99 14.81 -6.37
CA ALA A 138 88.04 14.16 -7.13
C ALA A 138 89.39 14.66 -6.61
N HIS A 139 90.17 13.80 -5.97
CA HIS A 139 91.32 14.19 -5.15
C HIS A 139 92.62 14.29 -5.97
N ARG A 140 93.07 13.15 -6.52
CA ARG A 140 94.26 13.02 -7.35
C ARG A 140 94.33 11.60 -7.94
N ASP A 141 95.18 11.44 -8.93
CA ASP A 141 95.54 10.13 -9.48
C ASP A 141 96.45 9.35 -8.50
N TYR A 142 96.03 8.15 -8.09
CA TYR A 142 96.77 7.25 -7.19
C TYR A 142 97.32 6.01 -7.91
N GLY A 143 97.03 5.83 -9.20
CA GLY A 143 97.44 4.70 -10.00
C GLY A 143 97.75 5.09 -11.45
N TYR A 144 98.94 4.72 -11.92
CA TYR A 144 99.50 5.07 -13.23
C TYR A 144 98.45 5.04 -14.38
N PRO A 145 98.41 6.03 -15.29
CA PRO A 145 97.22 6.49 -16.03
C PRO A 145 96.36 5.38 -16.63
N ALA A 146 95.22 5.13 -15.99
CA ALA A 146 94.12 4.29 -16.47
C ALA A 146 92.78 4.97 -16.13
N THR A 147 91.72 4.63 -16.87
CA THR A 147 90.37 5.21 -16.71
C THR A 147 89.59 4.57 -15.55
N GLY A 148 88.73 5.32 -14.87
CA GLY A 148 87.94 4.84 -13.73
C GLY A 148 88.72 4.86 -12.40
N ASP A 149 88.02 4.73 -11.25
CA ASP A 149 88.67 4.74 -9.93
C ASP A 149 89.42 3.43 -9.68
N GLN A 150 90.75 3.52 -9.73
CA GLN A 150 91.63 2.37 -9.63
C GLN A 150 91.86 1.94 -8.17
N THR A 151 91.64 2.84 -7.21
CA THR A 151 92.07 2.65 -5.81
C THR A 151 90.94 2.80 -4.78
N GLY A 152 89.75 3.20 -5.22
CA GLY A 152 88.63 3.60 -4.37
C GLY A 152 88.89 4.93 -3.64
N LYS A 153 89.85 5.73 -4.13
CA LYS A 153 90.33 6.95 -3.48
C LYS A 153 90.49 8.13 -4.44
N GLU A 154 90.27 7.92 -5.73
CA GLU A 154 90.46 8.97 -6.74
C GLU A 154 89.30 9.97 -6.70
N ILE A 155 88.07 9.45 -6.62
CA ILE A 155 86.87 10.21 -6.30
C ILE A 155 86.25 9.56 -5.07
N SER A 156 86.26 10.24 -3.92
CA SER A 156 85.82 9.59 -2.68
C SER A 156 85.28 10.57 -1.66
N VAL A 157 84.67 10.00 -0.61
CA VAL A 157 84.31 10.74 0.60
C VAL A 157 85.44 10.62 1.63
N GLN A 158 85.95 11.73 2.11
CA GLN A 158 87.04 11.77 3.09
C GLN A 158 86.72 12.66 4.29
N SER A 159 87.47 12.51 5.38
CA SER A 159 87.41 13.43 6.51
C SER A 159 87.92 14.81 6.11
N PHE A 160 87.29 15.86 6.63
CA PHE A 160 87.68 17.24 6.43
C PHE A 160 89.15 17.47 6.83
N TYR A 161 89.90 18.17 5.97
CA TYR A 161 91.29 18.57 6.23
C TYR A 161 91.52 20.01 5.77
N ASN A 162 92.49 20.69 6.38
CA ASN A 162 93.00 22.00 5.96
C ASN A 162 94.47 22.11 6.35
N ASN A 163 95.30 22.73 5.50
CA ASN A 163 96.77 22.78 5.64
C ASN A 163 97.42 21.38 5.65
N GLN A 164 96.84 20.45 4.90
CA GLN A 164 97.35 19.08 4.74
C GLN A 164 97.43 18.75 3.25
N TYR A 165 98.37 17.88 2.87
CA TYR A 165 98.59 17.47 1.47
C TYR A 165 98.90 18.61 0.48
N GLY A 166 99.37 19.75 0.98
CA GLY A 166 99.67 20.93 0.17
C GLY A 166 98.46 21.83 -0.13
N ILE A 167 97.30 21.54 0.46
CA ILE A 167 96.05 22.27 0.24
C ILE A 167 95.73 23.16 1.43
N SER A 168 95.53 24.45 1.15
CA SER A 168 95.13 25.46 2.14
C SER A 168 93.95 26.24 1.59
N TRP A 169 92.74 25.92 2.07
CA TRP A 169 91.51 26.50 1.53
C TRP A 169 91.53 28.03 1.67
N ASN A 170 91.36 28.75 0.55
CA ASN A 170 91.30 30.22 0.57
C ASN A 170 89.95 30.71 1.10
N GLY A 171 88.89 29.90 0.95
CA GLY A 171 87.54 30.19 1.41
C GLY A 171 86.55 29.17 0.89
N VAL A 172 85.26 29.50 1.02
CA VAL A 172 84.17 28.71 0.46
C VAL A 172 83.30 29.54 -0.46
N LEU A 173 82.78 28.91 -1.51
CA LEU A 173 81.64 29.40 -2.27
C LEU A 173 80.39 28.76 -1.69
N ARG A 174 79.53 29.59 -1.10
CA ARG A 174 78.28 29.16 -0.47
C ARG A 174 77.10 29.63 -1.28
N TYR A 175 76.22 28.70 -1.65
CA TYR A 175 74.93 29.05 -2.25
C TYR A 175 73.86 29.16 -1.17
N GLU A 176 73.16 30.28 -1.11
CA GLU A 176 71.95 30.46 -0.32
C GLU A 176 70.88 31.02 -1.27
N GLU A 177 69.80 30.27 -1.54
CA GLU A 177 68.70 30.73 -2.38
C GLU A 177 68.00 31.89 -1.65
N THR A 178 67.99 33.09 -2.25
CA THR A 178 67.67 34.36 -1.56
C THR A 178 66.20 34.77 -1.67
N ASN A 179 65.41 34.13 -2.53
CA ASN A 179 64.01 34.47 -2.77
C ASN A 179 63.07 33.39 -2.22
N PRO A 180 62.50 33.57 -1.00
CA PRO A 180 61.54 32.62 -0.47
C PRO A 180 60.23 32.61 -1.27
N VAL A 181 59.53 31.48 -1.28
CA VAL A 181 58.10 31.42 -1.60
C VAL A 181 57.35 32.24 -0.55
N THR A 182 56.80 33.39 -0.96
CA THR A 182 56.19 34.36 -0.04
C THR A 182 54.68 34.17 0.07
N THR A 183 54.03 33.70 -0.99
CA THR A 183 52.57 33.54 -1.07
C THR A 183 52.15 32.09 -0.91
N THR A 184 51.08 31.88 -0.16
CA THR A 184 50.46 30.56 -0.03
C THR A 184 49.62 30.26 -1.27
N PRO A 185 49.83 29.12 -1.96
CA PRO A 185 48.95 28.72 -3.06
C PRO A 185 47.53 28.49 -2.54
N SER A 186 46.54 28.95 -3.29
CA SER A 186 45.13 28.68 -3.01
C SER A 186 44.73 27.38 -3.69
N ILE A 187 43.93 26.59 -3.00
CA ILE A 187 43.33 25.35 -3.52
C ILE A 187 41.82 25.44 -3.36
N TRP A 188 41.12 25.04 -4.41
CA TRP A 188 39.67 25.08 -4.49
C TRP A 188 39.12 23.69 -4.79
N LYS A 189 37.87 23.50 -4.39
CA LYS A 189 37.07 22.29 -4.56
C LYS A 189 35.82 22.66 -5.35
N ASN A 190 35.34 21.76 -6.22
CA ASN A 190 34.15 22.03 -7.03
C ASN A 190 32.83 21.93 -6.25
N SER A 191 32.83 21.34 -5.05
CA SER A 191 31.70 21.31 -4.10
C SER A 191 32.18 21.28 -2.64
N ASP A 192 31.37 21.77 -1.69
CA ASP A 192 31.59 21.62 -0.23
C ASP A 192 31.23 20.22 0.30
N SER A 193 30.36 19.50 -0.41
CA SER A 193 29.89 18.17 -0.02
C SER A 193 29.84 17.25 -1.24
N TYR A 194 30.34 16.03 -1.07
CA TYR A 194 30.33 14.98 -2.09
C TYR A 194 29.59 13.76 -1.57
N THR A 195 29.21 12.89 -2.49
CA THR A 195 28.58 11.62 -2.17
C THR A 195 29.55 10.46 -2.37
N VAL A 196 29.42 9.42 -1.56
CA VAL A 196 30.24 8.21 -1.63
C VAL A 196 30.18 7.61 -3.04
N GLY A 197 31.30 7.11 -3.58
CA GLY A 197 31.41 6.56 -4.94
C GLY A 197 31.65 7.61 -6.04
N ASN A 198 31.31 8.88 -5.78
CA ASN A 198 31.51 9.95 -6.75
C ASN A 198 32.94 10.53 -6.73
N SER A 199 33.19 11.42 -7.69
CA SER A 199 34.49 12.09 -7.87
C SER A 199 34.50 13.53 -7.35
N ALA A 200 35.67 13.98 -6.88
CA ALA A 200 35.93 15.37 -6.51
C ALA A 200 37.05 15.95 -7.36
N THR A 201 36.84 17.13 -7.95
CA THR A 201 37.86 17.82 -8.74
C THR A 201 38.37 19.02 -7.97
N LEU A 202 39.69 19.06 -7.76
CA LEU A 202 40.39 20.11 -7.04
C LEU A 202 41.28 20.90 -8.00
N THR A 203 41.33 22.21 -7.81
CA THR A 203 42.12 23.13 -8.65
C THR A 203 42.98 24.05 -7.78
N TRP A 204 44.08 24.56 -8.32
CA TRP A 204 44.97 25.48 -7.59
C TRP A 204 45.68 26.47 -8.52
N ASN A 205 46.23 27.54 -7.93
CA ASN A 205 47.01 28.55 -8.65
C ASN A 205 48.52 28.43 -8.41
N SER A 206 49.28 28.92 -9.39
CA SER A 206 50.71 29.12 -9.23
C SER A 206 50.99 30.33 -8.35
N VAL A 207 52.12 30.31 -7.66
CA VAL A 207 52.64 31.38 -6.83
C VAL A 207 54.07 31.75 -7.22
N ASP A 208 54.43 33.00 -6.97
CA ASP A 208 55.75 33.55 -7.31
C ASP A 208 56.88 32.83 -6.55
N ASN A 209 58.06 32.77 -7.17
CA ASN A 209 59.30 32.15 -6.65
C ASN A 209 59.24 30.64 -6.38
N ALA A 210 58.12 29.96 -6.64
CA ALA A 210 58.03 28.52 -6.54
C ALA A 210 58.67 27.85 -7.77
N THR A 211 59.56 26.90 -7.53
CA THR A 211 60.21 26.09 -8.57
C THR A 211 59.55 24.72 -8.75
N GLY A 212 58.66 24.33 -7.83
CA GLY A 212 57.87 23.10 -7.92
C GLY A 212 56.65 23.08 -7.00
N TYR A 213 55.78 22.09 -7.23
CA TYR A 213 54.53 21.91 -6.48
C TYR A 213 54.32 20.42 -6.13
N TRP A 214 53.92 20.17 -4.89
CA TRP A 214 53.48 18.85 -4.42
C TRP A 214 51.99 18.89 -4.07
N PHE A 215 51.23 17.99 -4.66
CA PHE A 215 49.83 17.74 -4.31
C PHE A 215 49.72 16.49 -3.44
N SER A 216 48.93 16.58 -2.37
CA SER A 216 48.65 15.42 -1.52
C SER A 216 47.24 15.43 -0.97
N VAL A 217 46.70 14.24 -0.72
CA VAL A 217 45.36 14.06 -0.14
C VAL A 217 45.45 13.11 1.03
N TRP A 218 44.82 13.49 2.13
CA TRP A 218 44.70 12.71 3.34
C TRP A 218 43.26 12.29 3.55
N TYR A 219 43.07 11.03 3.94
CA TYR A 219 41.80 10.43 4.27
C TYR A 219 41.97 9.60 5.55
N LYS A 220 41.13 9.86 6.56
CA LYS A 220 41.20 9.18 7.89
C LYS A 220 42.58 9.18 8.54
N GLY A 221 43.38 10.23 8.31
CA GLY A 221 44.73 10.36 8.86
C GLY A 221 45.81 9.59 8.10
N GLU A 222 45.50 8.98 6.96
CA GLU A 222 46.46 8.37 6.05
C GLU A 222 46.60 9.20 4.77
N GLN A 223 47.83 9.33 4.27
CA GLN A 223 48.10 10.01 3.01
C GLN A 223 47.84 9.05 1.84
N ILE A 224 46.75 9.28 1.10
CA ILE A 224 46.31 8.41 -0.01
C ILE A 224 46.81 8.87 -1.38
N VAL A 225 47.20 10.14 -1.50
CA VAL A 225 47.79 10.70 -2.73
C VAL A 225 49.03 11.51 -2.37
N THR A 226 50.10 11.31 -3.14
CA THR A 226 51.25 12.22 -3.17
C THR A 226 51.88 12.23 -4.56
N THR A 227 51.94 13.39 -5.19
CA THR A 227 52.52 13.52 -6.53
C THR A 227 53.02 14.93 -6.79
N GLN A 228 54.06 15.06 -7.61
CA GLN A 228 54.44 16.36 -8.17
C GLN A 228 53.43 16.78 -9.22
N VAL A 229 53.18 18.08 -9.28
CA VAL A 229 52.21 18.69 -10.20
C VAL A 229 52.76 20.01 -10.76
N SER A 230 52.09 20.54 -11.79
CA SER A 230 52.38 21.87 -12.34
C SER A 230 51.82 22.99 -11.46
N GLY A 231 52.33 24.21 -11.68
CA GLY A 231 51.95 25.39 -10.89
C GLY A 231 50.48 25.77 -10.97
N SER A 232 49.82 25.57 -12.11
CA SER A 232 48.36 25.57 -12.22
C SER A 232 47.92 24.27 -12.88
N SER A 233 46.92 23.61 -12.29
CA SER A 233 46.36 22.35 -12.78
C SER A 233 45.06 22.01 -12.06
N GLU A 234 44.52 20.85 -12.42
CA GLU A 234 43.43 20.18 -11.71
C GLU A 234 43.81 18.75 -11.34
N TYR A 235 43.17 18.20 -10.31
CA TYR A 235 43.29 16.80 -9.94
C TYR A 235 41.92 16.26 -9.55
N THR A 236 41.51 15.14 -10.16
CA THR A 236 40.24 14.47 -9.86
C THR A 236 40.48 13.20 -9.04
N LEU A 237 39.92 13.17 -7.84
CA LEU A 237 39.79 11.97 -7.03
C LEU A 237 38.53 11.23 -7.49
N ASN A 238 38.62 9.93 -7.73
CA ASN A 238 37.48 9.09 -8.14
C ASN A 238 37.15 8.09 -7.04
N ASN A 239 35.89 7.62 -7.01
CA ASN A 239 35.41 6.56 -6.12
C ASN A 239 35.70 6.84 -4.64
N LEU A 240 35.23 7.99 -4.16
CA LEU A 240 35.49 8.44 -2.80
C LEU A 240 34.71 7.62 -1.75
N GLY A 241 35.38 7.13 -0.72
CA GLY A 241 34.73 6.54 0.47
C GLY A 241 34.22 7.60 1.45
N GLU A 242 33.31 7.21 2.36
CA GLU A 242 32.71 8.11 3.35
C GLU A 242 33.76 8.69 4.31
N GLY A 243 33.71 10.00 4.56
CA GLY A 243 34.50 10.66 5.58
C GLY A 243 35.01 12.04 5.17
N GLU A 244 35.93 12.55 5.99
CA GLU A 244 36.59 13.83 5.74
C GLU A 244 37.90 13.63 4.98
N TYR A 245 38.10 14.46 3.96
CA TYR A 245 39.32 14.51 3.16
C TYR A 245 39.96 15.87 3.33
N THR A 246 41.29 15.89 3.44
CA THR A 246 42.06 17.13 3.40
C THR A 246 43.07 17.04 2.27
N ALA A 247 42.96 17.96 1.32
CA ALA A 247 43.91 18.09 0.23
C ALA A 247 44.85 19.27 0.49
N TYR A 248 46.12 19.08 0.18
CA TYR A 248 47.17 20.07 0.31
C TYR A 248 47.85 20.32 -1.03
N ILE A 249 48.12 21.58 -1.31
CA ILE A 249 49.03 22.00 -2.37
C ILE A 249 50.21 22.74 -1.73
N THR A 250 51.42 22.24 -1.96
CA THR A 250 52.65 22.80 -1.39
C THR A 250 53.51 23.35 -2.50
N ALA A 251 53.60 24.67 -2.57
CA ALA A 251 54.55 25.37 -3.44
C ALA A 251 55.89 25.47 -2.72
N TYR A 252 56.98 25.13 -3.41
CA TYR A 252 58.31 25.10 -2.80
C TYR A 252 59.39 25.63 -3.73
N ASN A 253 60.50 26.02 -3.11
CA ASN A 253 61.80 26.17 -3.73
C ASN A 253 62.90 25.71 -2.77
N ASP A 254 64.15 25.92 -3.13
CA ASP A 254 65.32 25.50 -2.35
C ASP A 254 65.43 26.14 -0.95
N SER A 255 64.74 27.25 -0.71
CA SER A 255 64.84 28.04 0.53
C SER A 255 63.62 27.92 1.45
N SER A 256 62.42 27.71 0.89
CA SER A 256 61.18 27.71 1.65
C SER A 256 60.03 27.00 0.94
N SER A 257 58.97 26.72 1.70
CA SER A 257 57.72 26.19 1.19
C SER A 257 56.53 26.93 1.79
N LYS A 258 55.46 27.07 1.01
CA LYS A 258 54.14 27.51 1.47
C LYS A 258 53.08 26.49 1.06
N GLN A 259 52.17 26.20 1.98
CA GLN A 259 51.17 25.16 1.80
C GLN A 259 49.77 25.74 1.98
N GLY A 260 48.91 25.51 0.99
CA GLY A 260 47.47 25.72 1.07
C GLY A 260 46.74 24.39 1.28
N SER A 261 45.56 24.45 1.87
CA SER A 261 44.74 23.27 2.12
C SER A 261 43.26 23.54 1.90
N VAL A 262 42.52 22.50 1.52
CA VAL A 262 41.06 22.48 1.55
C VAL A 262 40.58 21.18 2.19
N THR A 263 39.52 21.29 2.98
CA THR A 263 38.81 20.14 3.55
C THR A 263 37.45 20.01 2.88
N PHE A 264 37.04 18.78 2.60
CA PHE A 264 35.70 18.46 2.15
C PHE A 264 35.22 17.15 2.75
N ARG A 265 33.90 16.99 2.84
CA ARG A 265 33.28 15.79 3.39
C ARG A 265 32.56 15.01 2.30
N VAL A 266 32.72 13.70 2.35
CA VAL A 266 32.01 12.73 1.52
C VAL A 266 31.04 12.01 2.44
N ASN A 267 29.75 12.11 2.16
CA ASN A 267 28.70 11.45 2.93
C ASN A 267 27.93 10.50 2.03
N TYR A 268 27.24 9.51 2.61
CA TYR A 268 26.25 8.76 1.86
C TYR A 268 25.11 9.68 1.37
N VAL A 269 24.48 9.31 0.26
CA VAL A 269 23.21 9.93 -0.13
C VAL A 269 22.20 9.60 0.96
N SER A 270 21.64 10.61 1.62
CA SER A 270 20.55 10.44 2.60
C SER A 270 19.25 10.98 2.03
N GLY A 271 18.15 10.25 2.20
CA GLY A 271 16.82 10.65 1.79
C GLY A 271 15.89 11.03 2.94
N GLU A 272 14.62 11.20 2.60
CA GLU A 272 13.49 11.28 3.51
C GLU A 272 12.48 10.17 3.16
N GLN A 273 11.37 10.06 3.90
CA GLN A 273 10.32 9.12 3.54
C GLN A 273 9.52 9.65 2.33
N THR A 274 9.99 9.37 1.12
CA THR A 274 9.35 9.84 -0.12
C THR A 274 8.12 9.02 -0.51
N ILE A 275 8.06 7.74 -0.13
CA ILE A 275 6.87 6.90 -0.30
C ILE A 275 6.45 6.23 1.02
N PRO A 276 5.14 6.02 1.25
CA PRO A 276 4.68 5.25 2.40
C PRO A 276 5.19 3.81 2.37
N ASN A 277 5.37 3.20 3.56
CA ASN A 277 5.65 1.78 3.66
C ASN A 277 4.55 0.95 2.97
N GLY A 278 4.93 -0.16 2.35
CA GLY A 278 3.98 -1.03 1.67
C GLY A 278 4.59 -1.85 0.56
N ARG A 279 3.75 -2.63 -0.12
CA ARG A 279 4.13 -3.50 -1.21
C ARG A 279 3.97 -2.80 -2.55
N TYR A 280 4.98 -2.90 -3.40
CA TYR A 280 5.03 -2.26 -4.71
C TYR A 280 5.59 -3.21 -5.78
N GLN A 281 5.21 -3.00 -7.02
CA GLN A 281 6.01 -3.39 -8.18
C GLN A 281 6.90 -2.20 -8.56
N ILE A 282 8.11 -2.48 -9.02
CA ILE A 282 9.08 -1.46 -9.44
C ILE A 282 9.12 -1.51 -10.97
N CYS A 283 8.36 -0.63 -11.62
CA CYS A 283 8.12 -0.59 -13.06
C CYS A 283 9.10 0.36 -13.76
N SER A 284 9.71 -0.08 -14.87
CA SER A 284 10.70 0.73 -15.60
C SER A 284 10.03 1.87 -16.37
N ALA A 285 10.63 3.06 -16.33
CA ALA A 285 10.22 4.19 -17.17
C ALA A 285 10.57 4.02 -18.65
N LEU A 286 11.33 2.99 -19.03
CA LEU A 286 11.70 2.74 -20.43
C LEU A 286 10.49 2.39 -21.30
N ASP A 287 9.55 1.60 -20.75
CA ASP A 287 8.39 1.10 -21.49
C ASP A 287 7.06 1.19 -20.69
N ASN A 288 7.12 1.54 -19.40
CA ASN A 288 5.97 1.55 -18.49
C ASN A 288 5.18 0.23 -18.42
N SER A 289 5.83 -0.89 -18.76
CA SER A 289 5.18 -2.21 -18.82
C SER A 289 6.01 -3.34 -18.20
N SER A 290 7.33 -3.19 -18.16
CA SER A 290 8.24 -4.16 -17.55
C SER A 290 8.57 -3.77 -16.11
N VAL A 291 8.72 -4.77 -15.24
CA VAL A 291 9.01 -4.62 -13.81
C VAL A 291 10.28 -5.39 -13.45
N ILE A 292 10.95 -5.00 -12.36
CA ILE A 292 12.05 -5.83 -11.84
C ILE A 292 11.49 -7.12 -11.25
N SER A 293 12.27 -8.19 -11.33
CA SER A 293 11.89 -9.53 -10.90
C SER A 293 13.09 -10.29 -10.37
N ILE A 294 12.89 -11.11 -9.32
CA ILE A 294 13.89 -12.10 -8.91
C ILE A 294 13.87 -13.27 -9.89
N SER A 295 15.02 -13.52 -10.53
CA SER A 295 15.19 -14.53 -11.57
C SER A 295 14.68 -15.90 -11.13
N GLY A 296 13.80 -16.50 -11.94
CA GLY A 296 13.22 -17.83 -11.70
C GLY A 296 12.41 -17.97 -10.42
N ALA A 297 11.97 -16.85 -9.81
CA ALA A 297 11.37 -16.82 -8.46
C ALA A 297 12.22 -17.55 -7.42
N SER A 298 13.55 -17.55 -7.60
CA SER A 298 14.47 -18.24 -6.70
C SER A 298 14.35 -17.69 -5.28
N THR A 299 14.48 -18.58 -4.30
CA THR A 299 14.57 -18.22 -2.88
C THR A 299 16.00 -18.28 -2.36
N ASP A 300 16.98 -18.49 -3.22
CA ASP A 300 18.39 -18.58 -2.83
C ASP A 300 19.01 -17.20 -2.64
N ASP A 301 20.02 -17.12 -1.79
CA ASP A 301 20.90 -15.96 -1.74
C ASP A 301 21.60 -15.77 -3.09
N GLU A 302 21.92 -14.53 -3.43
CA GLU A 302 22.61 -14.14 -4.67
C GLU A 302 21.79 -14.36 -5.95
N ALA A 303 20.51 -14.70 -5.84
CA ALA A 303 19.65 -14.78 -7.03
C ALA A 303 19.51 -13.39 -7.69
N ASN A 304 19.66 -13.38 -9.01
CA ASN A 304 19.75 -12.16 -9.78
C ASN A 304 18.44 -11.36 -9.82
N VAL A 305 18.54 -10.03 -9.86
CA VAL A 305 17.44 -9.13 -10.17
C VAL A 305 17.52 -8.75 -11.64
N LEU A 306 16.42 -8.95 -12.37
CA LEU A 306 16.34 -8.69 -13.81
C LEU A 306 15.07 -7.93 -14.15
N LEU A 307 15.04 -7.28 -15.30
CA LEU A 307 13.84 -6.71 -15.90
C LEU A 307 13.04 -7.82 -16.59
N TYR A 308 11.73 -7.83 -16.38
CA TYR A 308 10.83 -8.82 -16.98
C TYR A 308 9.45 -8.23 -17.24
N ALA A 309 8.70 -8.83 -18.17
CA ALA A 309 7.30 -8.49 -18.40
C ALA A 309 6.49 -8.54 -17.09
N ASN A 310 5.59 -7.58 -16.90
CA ASN A 310 4.72 -7.54 -15.71
C ASN A 310 3.65 -8.65 -15.77
N GLU A 311 4.02 -9.83 -15.30
CA GLU A 311 3.19 -11.04 -15.24
C GLU A 311 2.52 -11.22 -13.87
N ARG A 312 2.79 -10.31 -12.92
CA ARG A 312 2.18 -10.26 -11.58
C ARG A 312 2.47 -11.50 -10.75
N HIS A 313 3.65 -12.08 -10.91
CA HIS A 313 4.12 -13.16 -10.06
C HIS A 313 4.66 -12.62 -8.73
N ASP A 314 4.61 -13.42 -7.65
CA ASP A 314 5.02 -12.98 -6.31
C ASP A 314 6.48 -12.47 -6.25
N ASN A 315 7.36 -12.98 -7.11
CA ASN A 315 8.74 -12.53 -7.26
C ASN A 315 8.92 -11.19 -8.02
N GLN A 316 7.82 -10.51 -8.35
CA GLN A 316 7.77 -9.16 -8.94
C GLN A 316 7.20 -8.11 -7.97
N TYR A 317 6.96 -8.49 -6.72
CA TYR A 317 6.45 -7.60 -5.68
C TYR A 317 7.48 -7.44 -4.56
N PHE A 318 7.62 -6.20 -4.10
CA PHE A 318 8.63 -5.81 -3.12
C PHE A 318 8.02 -4.94 -2.01
N ASP A 319 8.26 -5.31 -0.76
CA ASP A 319 7.86 -4.56 0.42
C ASP A 319 8.92 -3.51 0.74
N PHE A 320 8.53 -2.24 0.65
CA PHE A 320 9.32 -1.07 1.04
C PHE A 320 9.05 -0.74 2.50
N GLU A 321 10.09 -0.79 3.32
CA GLU A 321 10.09 -0.48 4.75
C GLU A 321 11.04 0.69 5.01
N TYR A 322 10.50 1.87 5.35
CA TYR A 322 11.30 3.02 5.75
C TYR A 322 11.93 2.78 7.15
N LEU A 323 13.25 2.91 7.24
CA LEU A 323 14.03 2.59 8.43
C LEU A 323 14.09 3.73 9.46
N GLY A 324 13.63 4.94 9.08
CA GLY A 324 13.58 6.11 9.96
C GLY A 324 14.79 7.04 9.88
N ASP A 325 15.84 6.64 9.18
CA ASP A 325 17.13 7.35 9.05
C ASP A 325 17.43 7.81 7.61
N GLY A 326 16.40 7.92 6.78
CA GLY A 326 16.50 8.37 5.39
C GLY A 326 16.65 7.24 4.36
N TYR A 327 16.58 5.98 4.78
CA TYR A 327 16.73 4.80 3.94
C TYR A 327 15.54 3.84 4.01
N TYR A 328 15.41 3.04 2.96
CA TYR A 328 14.45 1.95 2.83
C TYR A 328 15.17 0.60 2.79
N LYS A 329 14.54 -0.39 3.42
CA LYS A 329 14.75 -1.80 3.15
C LYS A 329 13.71 -2.24 2.12
N ILE A 330 14.15 -2.94 1.06
CA ILE A 330 13.27 -3.41 -0.03
C ILE A 330 13.29 -4.93 -0.05
N THR A 331 12.17 -5.57 0.29
CA THR A 331 12.08 -7.02 0.53
C THR A 331 11.26 -7.70 -0.56
N ALA A 332 11.80 -8.70 -1.27
CA ALA A 332 11.04 -9.50 -2.22
C ALA A 332 9.93 -10.31 -1.51
N LYS A 333 8.69 -10.19 -1.98
CA LYS A 333 7.50 -10.79 -1.35
C LYS A 333 7.61 -12.32 -1.24
N HIS A 334 8.06 -13.00 -2.31
CA HIS A 334 8.04 -14.47 -2.37
C HIS A 334 9.11 -15.12 -1.48
N SER A 335 10.29 -14.50 -1.34
CA SER A 335 11.43 -15.09 -0.64
C SER A 335 11.67 -14.50 0.76
N GLY A 336 11.15 -13.31 1.05
CA GLY A 336 11.45 -12.55 2.26
C GLY A 336 12.90 -12.02 2.32
N LYS A 337 13.68 -12.14 1.23
CA LYS A 337 15.04 -11.60 1.09
C LYS A 337 15.01 -10.17 0.58
N VAL A 338 16.10 -9.43 0.76
CA VAL A 338 16.17 -8.00 0.42
C VAL A 338 16.97 -7.77 -0.85
N LEU A 339 16.69 -6.66 -1.55
CA LEU A 339 17.55 -6.17 -2.62
C LEU A 339 18.91 -5.77 -2.05
N ASP A 340 19.96 -6.25 -2.69
CA ASP A 340 21.35 -6.23 -2.22
C ASP A 340 22.28 -5.89 -3.39
N VAL A 341 23.17 -4.91 -3.21
CA VAL A 341 24.28 -4.66 -4.15
C VAL A 341 25.38 -5.67 -3.88
N TYR A 342 25.72 -6.48 -4.90
CA TYR A 342 26.67 -7.58 -4.79
C TYR A 342 28.00 -7.14 -4.18
N TRP A 343 28.34 -7.73 -3.03
CA TRP A 343 29.60 -7.51 -2.31
C TRP A 343 29.91 -6.04 -1.96
N GLU A 344 28.89 -5.19 -1.79
CA GLU A 344 29.09 -3.77 -1.49
C GLU A 344 30.04 -3.09 -2.51
N LYS A 345 30.00 -3.56 -3.77
CA LYS A 345 30.88 -3.02 -4.80
C LYS A 345 30.62 -1.53 -5.03
N MET A 346 31.72 -0.77 -5.08
CA MET A 346 31.69 0.68 -5.22
C MET A 346 31.72 1.17 -6.67
N GLU A 347 31.94 0.26 -7.62
CA GLU A 347 32.09 0.56 -9.05
C GLU A 347 30.74 0.57 -9.78
N ALA A 348 30.62 1.42 -10.81
CA ALA A 348 29.47 1.41 -11.71
C ALA A 348 29.37 0.07 -12.46
N GLY A 349 28.13 -0.43 -12.60
CA GLY A 349 27.83 -1.76 -13.11
C GLY A 349 27.83 -2.86 -12.05
N ALA A 350 27.85 -2.51 -10.75
CA ALA A 350 27.70 -3.50 -9.68
C ALA A 350 26.31 -4.14 -9.74
N ASN A 351 26.26 -5.48 -9.67
CA ASN A 351 25.03 -6.24 -9.82
C ASN A 351 24.06 -6.01 -8.64
N VAL A 352 22.74 -5.95 -8.92
CA VAL A 352 21.71 -6.04 -7.91
C VAL A 352 21.17 -7.47 -7.84
N GLN A 353 21.15 -8.03 -6.63
CA GLN A 353 20.71 -9.39 -6.34
C GLN A 353 19.74 -9.38 -5.15
N GLN A 354 19.19 -10.54 -4.79
CA GLN A 354 18.60 -10.71 -3.46
C GLN A 354 19.56 -11.39 -2.48
N TYR A 355 19.46 -11.06 -1.20
CA TYR A 355 20.23 -11.70 -0.14
C TYR A 355 19.49 -11.66 1.20
N TYR A 356 19.86 -12.50 2.16
CA TYR A 356 19.30 -12.39 3.51
C TYR A 356 19.63 -11.03 4.14
N TRP A 357 18.68 -10.47 4.91
CA TRP A 357 18.88 -9.19 5.59
C TRP A 357 19.97 -9.29 6.66
N ASN A 358 21.03 -8.51 6.50
CA ASN A 358 22.16 -8.42 7.42
C ASN A 358 22.42 -6.98 7.91
N ASN A 359 21.55 -6.03 7.52
CA ASN A 359 21.66 -4.60 7.87
C ASN A 359 22.93 -3.93 7.32
N GLY A 360 23.52 -4.47 6.26
CA GLY A 360 24.61 -3.84 5.51
C GLY A 360 24.15 -2.60 4.74
N ASP A 361 25.07 -1.70 4.43
CA ASP A 361 24.75 -0.48 3.65
C ASP A 361 24.40 -0.83 2.20
N ASN A 362 24.88 -1.96 1.68
CA ASN A 362 24.54 -2.48 0.36
C ASN A 362 23.09 -3.01 0.25
N GLN A 363 22.35 -3.08 1.35
CA GLN A 363 20.95 -3.54 1.41
C GLN A 363 19.96 -2.41 1.71
N GLN A 364 20.45 -1.17 1.74
CA GLN A 364 19.68 0.01 2.11
C GLN A 364 19.65 0.98 0.94
N TRP A 365 18.48 1.55 0.70
CA TRP A 365 18.20 2.31 -0.52
C TRP A 365 17.55 3.65 -0.21
N VAL A 366 17.96 4.70 -0.90
CA VAL A 366 17.23 5.98 -0.94
C VAL A 366 16.24 5.92 -2.08
N VAL A 367 14.97 6.22 -1.81
CA VAL A 367 13.96 6.49 -2.84
C VAL A 367 13.86 8.00 -2.98
N LYS A 368 14.06 8.53 -4.20
CA LYS A 368 14.07 9.97 -4.45
C LYS A 368 13.18 10.31 -5.63
N ASP A 369 12.35 11.34 -5.49
CA ASP A 369 11.48 11.83 -6.57
C ASP A 369 12.30 12.26 -7.81
N ALA A 370 11.89 11.78 -8.97
CA ALA A 370 12.47 12.09 -10.28
C ALA A 370 11.55 12.97 -11.16
N GLY A 371 10.37 13.35 -10.66
CA GLY A 371 9.32 14.06 -11.39
C GLY A 371 8.37 13.14 -12.15
N ASP A 372 7.20 13.67 -12.53
CA ASP A 372 6.19 12.98 -13.36
C ASP A 372 5.75 11.59 -12.87
N GLY A 373 5.84 11.35 -11.55
CA GLY A 373 5.45 10.09 -10.92
C GLY A 373 6.52 9.00 -10.93
N TYR A 374 7.76 9.35 -11.31
CA TYR A 374 8.91 8.44 -11.29
C TYR A 374 9.83 8.71 -10.11
N PHE A 375 10.60 7.69 -9.73
CA PHE A 375 11.55 7.73 -8.64
C PHE A 375 12.90 7.17 -9.08
N TYR A 376 13.96 7.71 -8.50
CA TYR A 376 15.27 7.08 -8.45
C TYR A 376 15.35 6.17 -7.22
N ILE A 377 15.95 5.00 -7.37
CA ILE A 377 16.30 4.11 -6.27
C ILE A 377 17.83 4.07 -6.19
N ILE A 378 18.40 4.61 -5.13
CA ILE A 378 19.84 4.90 -5.03
C ILE A 378 20.42 4.05 -3.89
N SER A 379 21.45 3.26 -4.17
CA SER A 379 22.09 2.44 -3.15
C SER A 379 22.79 3.31 -2.12
N LYS A 380 22.63 2.97 -0.84
CA LYS A 380 23.37 3.61 0.24
C LYS A 380 24.87 3.32 0.12
N SER A 381 25.29 2.09 -0.16
CA SER A 381 26.72 1.72 -0.13
C SER A 381 27.62 2.50 -1.09
N ASN A 382 27.11 2.88 -2.26
CA ASN A 382 27.93 3.46 -3.34
C ASN A 382 27.32 4.71 -3.99
N SER A 383 26.16 5.17 -3.53
CA SER A 383 25.39 6.30 -4.10
C SER A 383 25.04 6.17 -5.58
N LEU A 384 25.12 4.96 -6.15
CA LEU A 384 24.77 4.67 -7.54
C LEU A 384 23.29 4.35 -7.67
N TYR A 385 22.76 4.59 -8.87
CA TYR A 385 21.34 4.49 -9.19
C TYR A 385 21.05 3.08 -9.68
N MET A 386 19.99 2.46 -9.20
CA MET A 386 19.45 1.22 -9.76
C MET A 386 19.06 1.47 -11.22
N ASP A 387 19.71 0.76 -12.13
CA ASP A 387 19.67 1.00 -13.57
C ASP A 387 19.32 -0.30 -14.32
N VAL A 388 18.63 -0.16 -15.45
CA VAL A 388 18.42 -1.25 -16.41
C VAL A 388 19.63 -1.32 -17.33
N TYR A 389 20.40 -2.40 -17.24
CA TYR A 389 21.66 -2.54 -17.97
C TYR A 389 21.52 -2.21 -19.47
N GLY A 390 22.29 -1.20 -19.90
CA GLY A 390 22.32 -0.74 -21.30
C GLY A 390 21.05 0.02 -21.75
N GLY A 391 20.12 0.31 -20.85
CA GLY A 391 18.86 1.01 -21.14
C GLY A 391 17.91 0.23 -22.05
N VAL A 392 17.93 -1.11 -21.98
CA VAL A 392 17.15 -1.98 -22.87
C VAL A 392 15.92 -2.53 -22.14
N ALA A 393 14.71 -2.18 -22.62
CA ALA A 393 13.46 -2.76 -22.14
C ALA A 393 13.19 -4.13 -22.79
N SER A 394 13.79 -5.18 -22.23
CA SER A 394 13.57 -6.56 -22.68
C SER A 394 13.64 -7.52 -21.50
N ASN A 395 12.97 -8.67 -21.62
CA ASN A 395 13.03 -9.71 -20.61
C ASN A 395 14.47 -10.17 -20.37
N ASP A 396 14.76 -10.49 -19.11
CA ASP A 396 16.03 -11.04 -18.63
C ASP A 396 17.21 -10.05 -18.70
N VAL A 397 16.97 -8.77 -19.01
CA VAL A 397 17.99 -7.72 -18.92
C VAL A 397 18.35 -7.49 -17.44
N ASN A 398 19.64 -7.37 -17.16
CA ASN A 398 20.15 -7.25 -15.80
C ASN A 398 19.74 -5.92 -15.14
N ILE A 399 19.53 -5.93 -13.81
CA ILE A 399 19.48 -4.72 -13.00
C ILE A 399 20.81 -4.55 -12.27
N ASP A 400 21.48 -3.43 -12.51
CA ASP A 400 22.74 -3.07 -11.87
C ASP A 400 22.64 -1.71 -11.19
N THR A 401 23.73 -1.24 -10.58
CA THR A 401 23.85 0.14 -10.11
C THR A 401 24.80 0.92 -10.98
N TYR A 402 24.40 2.09 -11.47
CA TYR A 402 25.19 2.91 -12.39
C TYR A 402 25.25 4.39 -11.99
N THR A 403 26.16 5.13 -12.62
CA THR A 403 26.33 6.57 -12.37
C THR A 403 25.11 7.34 -12.84
N GLY A 404 24.49 8.10 -11.95
CA GLY A 404 23.29 8.88 -12.24
C GLY A 404 23.45 9.84 -13.42
N HIS A 405 22.59 9.75 -14.43
CA HIS A 405 22.70 10.54 -15.67
C HIS A 405 21.39 11.22 -16.13
N GLY A 406 20.31 11.12 -15.35
CA GLY A 406 18.99 11.68 -15.62
C GLY A 406 18.16 10.92 -16.66
N GLY A 407 18.62 9.73 -17.06
CA GLY A 407 18.04 8.92 -18.14
C GLY A 407 16.78 8.16 -17.72
N THR A 408 16.11 7.49 -18.65
CA THR A 408 14.92 6.67 -18.36
C THR A 408 15.25 5.29 -17.77
N SER A 409 16.47 4.78 -17.96
CA SER A 409 16.92 3.47 -17.45
C SER A 409 17.02 3.41 -15.92
N GLU A 410 17.19 4.56 -15.27
CA GLU A 410 17.35 4.72 -13.82
C GLU A 410 16.07 5.24 -13.12
N LYS A 411 14.97 5.39 -13.88
CA LYS A 411 13.70 5.92 -13.40
C LYS A 411 12.66 4.81 -13.26
N TRP A 412 11.97 4.81 -12.13
CA TRP A 412 11.07 3.75 -11.73
C TRP A 412 9.71 4.30 -11.32
N LYS A 413 8.62 3.76 -11.88
CA LYS A 413 7.27 3.97 -11.36
C LYS A 413 6.99 2.91 -10.29
N LEU A 414 6.74 3.34 -9.06
CA LEU A 414 6.43 2.45 -7.95
C LEU A 414 4.93 2.20 -7.91
N ILE A 415 4.50 1.07 -8.48
CA ILE A 415 3.08 0.70 -8.59
C ILE A 415 2.67 0.00 -7.28
N PRO A 416 1.80 0.59 -6.45
CA PRO A 416 1.36 -0.07 -5.22
C PRO A 416 0.60 -1.36 -5.54
N ALA A 417 0.84 -2.41 -4.77
CA ALA A 417 0.16 -3.70 -4.90
C ALA A 417 -0.44 -4.08 -3.55
N GLY A 418 -1.77 -4.03 -3.45
CA GLY A 418 -2.49 -4.27 -2.20
C GLY A 418 -2.84 -5.74 -1.94
N GLU A 419 -2.98 -6.08 -0.67
CA GLU A 419 -3.93 -7.10 -0.20
C GLU A 419 -5.32 -6.45 -0.07
N GLN A 420 -6.38 -7.22 0.18
CA GLN A 420 -7.70 -6.66 0.48
C GLN A 420 -7.65 -5.94 1.85
N SER A 421 -7.20 -4.69 1.83
CA SER A 421 -7.01 -3.79 2.98
C SER A 421 -8.31 -3.37 3.69
N VAL A 422 -9.44 -3.41 2.99
CA VAL A 422 -10.78 -3.16 3.52
C VAL A 422 -11.74 -4.18 2.92
N ALA A 423 -12.66 -4.69 3.74
CA ALA A 423 -13.67 -5.62 3.27
C ALA A 423 -14.58 -4.96 2.23
N ASP A 424 -15.08 -5.74 1.28
CA ASP A 424 -16.12 -5.27 0.37
C ASP A 424 -17.32 -4.75 1.17
N GLY A 425 -17.89 -3.63 0.72
CA GLY A 425 -18.99 -3.01 1.43
C GLY A 425 -19.17 -1.53 1.13
N LYS A 426 -20.10 -0.93 1.88
CA LYS A 426 -20.49 0.47 1.71
C LYS A 426 -19.74 1.35 2.69
N TYR A 427 -19.15 2.42 2.19
CA TYR A 427 -18.37 3.36 2.99
C TYR A 427 -18.68 4.80 2.61
N GLN A 428 -18.57 5.70 3.57
CA GLN A 428 -18.31 7.12 3.29
C GLN A 428 -16.80 7.36 3.36
N ILE A 429 -16.28 8.19 2.46
CA ILE A 429 -14.85 8.51 2.38
C ILE A 429 -14.64 9.87 3.05
N CYS A 430 -14.30 9.87 4.34
CA CYS A 430 -14.20 11.07 5.18
C CYS A 430 -12.78 11.63 5.21
N THR A 431 -12.60 12.94 5.00
CA THR A 431 -11.28 13.57 5.00
C THR A 431 -10.65 13.60 6.39
N ALA A 432 -9.32 13.55 6.48
CA ALA A 432 -8.58 13.78 7.72
C ALA A 432 -8.46 15.27 8.11
N LEU A 433 -8.92 16.20 7.27
CA LEU A 433 -8.79 17.64 7.50
C LEU A 433 -9.75 18.19 8.58
N ASP A 434 -11.01 17.71 8.64
CA ASP A 434 -12.04 18.27 9.52
C ASP A 434 -13.03 17.24 10.11
N ASP A 435 -12.74 15.94 9.93
CA ASP A 435 -13.48 14.75 10.40
C ASP A 435 -15.01 14.69 10.20
N SER A 436 -15.57 15.67 9.50
CA SER A 436 -17.00 15.91 9.29
C SER A 436 -17.38 16.08 7.83
N SER A 437 -16.40 16.25 6.93
CA SER A 437 -16.61 16.28 5.49
C SER A 437 -16.27 14.95 4.81
N VAL A 438 -17.01 14.61 3.76
CA VAL A 438 -16.91 13.37 2.97
C VAL A 438 -16.89 13.66 1.48
N ILE A 439 -16.33 12.75 0.70
CA ILE A 439 -16.46 12.79 -0.76
C ILE A 439 -17.94 12.65 -1.15
N SER A 440 -18.35 13.46 -2.10
CA SER A 440 -19.71 13.53 -2.65
C SER A 440 -19.63 13.67 -4.16
N ILE A 441 -20.51 12.98 -4.88
CA ILE A 441 -20.74 13.31 -6.29
C ILE A 441 -21.67 14.53 -6.36
N SER A 442 -21.20 15.56 -7.08
CA SER A 442 -21.87 16.85 -7.19
C SER A 442 -23.35 16.72 -7.56
N GLU A 443 -24.20 17.43 -6.81
CA GLU A 443 -25.66 17.52 -7.02
C GLU A 443 -26.41 16.18 -7.06
N ALA A 444 -25.80 15.10 -6.56
CA ALA A 444 -26.31 13.73 -6.74
C ALA A 444 -26.61 13.40 -8.22
N SER A 445 -25.85 13.98 -9.14
CA SER A 445 -26.02 13.79 -10.58
C SER A 445 -25.85 12.32 -10.97
N LYS A 446 -26.67 11.83 -11.90
CA LYS A 446 -26.53 10.50 -12.50
C LYS A 446 -25.84 10.53 -13.87
N ASP A 447 -25.37 11.69 -14.30
CA ASP A 447 -24.69 11.84 -15.57
C ASP A 447 -23.22 11.42 -15.45
N ALA A 448 -22.67 10.90 -16.55
CA ALA A 448 -21.23 10.69 -16.66
C ALA A 448 -20.49 12.04 -16.54
N CYS A 449 -19.26 12.00 -16.03
CA CYS A 449 -18.42 13.17 -15.80
C CYS A 449 -18.93 14.14 -14.73
N ALA A 450 -19.88 13.70 -13.87
CA ALA A 450 -20.22 14.49 -12.69
C ALA A 450 -19.05 14.50 -11.69
N ASN A 451 -18.71 15.69 -11.20
CA ASN A 451 -17.51 15.91 -10.41
C ASN A 451 -17.57 15.24 -9.02
N ALA A 452 -16.43 14.74 -8.54
CA ALA A 452 -16.24 14.40 -7.13
C ALA A 452 -15.75 15.63 -6.36
N LEU A 453 -16.42 15.96 -5.26
CA LEU A 453 -16.10 17.10 -4.41
C LEU A 453 -16.20 16.73 -2.93
N LEU A 454 -15.61 17.55 -2.07
CA LEU A 454 -15.76 17.46 -0.63
C LEU A 454 -17.03 18.20 -0.19
N TYR A 455 -17.81 17.59 0.69
CA TYR A 455 -19.01 18.22 1.25
C TYR A 455 -19.27 17.76 2.69
N ALA A 456 -19.99 18.56 3.47
CA ALA A 456 -20.47 18.17 4.80
C ALA A 456 -21.16 16.80 4.78
N ASN A 457 -20.87 15.95 5.75
CA ASN A 457 -21.47 14.62 5.83
C ASN A 457 -22.95 14.70 6.24
N GLU A 458 -23.83 14.45 5.27
CA GLU A 458 -25.29 14.45 5.42
C GLU A 458 -25.87 13.03 5.24
N ASN A 459 -25.01 12.02 5.08
CA ASN A 459 -25.37 10.63 4.82
C ASN A 459 -26.30 10.45 3.60
N HIS A 460 -26.12 11.28 2.55
CA HIS A 460 -26.87 11.16 1.30
C HIS A 460 -26.31 10.03 0.41
N LYS A 461 -27.14 9.45 -0.47
CA LYS A 461 -26.74 8.31 -1.33
C LYS A 461 -25.55 8.62 -2.25
N ASN A 462 -25.35 9.88 -2.64
CA ASN A 462 -24.21 10.35 -3.44
C ASN A 462 -22.92 10.58 -2.62
N GLN A 463 -22.99 10.39 -1.29
CA GLN A 463 -21.86 10.42 -0.36
C GLN A 463 -21.50 8.99 0.14
N VAL A 464 -22.15 7.96 -0.41
CA VAL A 464 -21.94 6.56 -0.05
C VAL A 464 -21.41 5.81 -1.27
N PHE A 465 -20.31 5.07 -1.07
CA PHE A 465 -19.62 4.35 -2.11
C PHE A 465 -19.50 2.86 -1.80
N ASN A 466 -19.76 2.00 -2.79
CA ASN A 466 -19.51 0.57 -2.69
C ASN A 466 -18.06 0.28 -3.10
N PHE A 467 -17.29 -0.32 -2.21
CA PHE A 467 -15.94 -0.80 -2.48
C PHE A 467 -16.05 -2.28 -2.88
N GLU A 468 -15.69 -2.61 -4.10
CA GLU A 468 -15.68 -3.98 -4.63
C GLU A 468 -14.24 -4.38 -4.97
N TYR A 469 -13.67 -5.33 -4.22
CA TYR A 469 -12.33 -5.85 -4.48
C TYR A 469 -12.28 -6.60 -5.82
N GLN A 470 -11.36 -6.19 -6.69
CA GLN A 470 -11.21 -6.73 -8.04
C GLN A 470 -10.07 -7.76 -8.14
N GLY A 471 -9.40 -8.09 -7.03
CA GLY A 471 -8.14 -8.83 -7.04
C GLY A 471 -6.92 -7.93 -7.20
N ASP A 472 -5.73 -8.48 -6.96
CA ASP A 472 -4.43 -7.81 -7.10
C ASP A 472 -4.28 -6.48 -6.34
N GLY A 473 -5.09 -6.26 -5.30
CA GLY A 473 -5.04 -5.07 -4.47
C GLY A 473 -5.88 -3.89 -4.94
N TYR A 474 -6.65 -4.06 -6.01
CA TYR A 474 -7.45 -2.99 -6.59
C TYR A 474 -8.92 -3.10 -6.20
N TYR A 475 -9.53 -1.94 -6.00
CA TYR A 475 -10.95 -1.77 -5.78
C TYR A 475 -11.56 -1.02 -6.96
N LYS A 476 -12.78 -1.40 -7.28
CA LYS A 476 -13.74 -0.59 -7.99
C LYS A 476 -14.56 0.15 -6.93
N ILE A 477 -14.64 1.48 -7.00
CA ILE A 477 -15.35 2.32 -6.01
C ILE A 477 -16.55 2.96 -6.68
N ILE A 478 -17.77 2.60 -6.24
CA ILE A 478 -19.02 2.86 -6.97
C ILE A 478 -19.90 3.83 -6.19
N ALA A 479 -20.26 4.96 -6.80
CA ALA A 479 -21.23 5.89 -6.21
C ALA A 479 -22.62 5.24 -6.14
N ARG A 480 -23.19 5.13 -4.94
CA ARG A 480 -24.40 4.31 -4.70
C ARG A 480 -25.66 4.87 -5.38
N HIS A 481 -25.74 6.18 -5.62
CA HIS A 481 -26.92 6.80 -6.24
C HIS A 481 -26.98 6.63 -7.76
N SER A 482 -25.84 6.49 -8.43
CA SER A 482 -25.72 6.42 -9.90
C SER A 482 -25.29 5.05 -10.42
N GLY A 483 -24.62 4.23 -9.61
CA GLY A 483 -23.98 2.97 -10.05
C GLY A 483 -22.71 3.18 -10.88
N MET A 484 -22.26 4.44 -11.05
CA MET A 484 -21.02 4.79 -11.74
C MET A 484 -19.83 4.72 -10.79
N VAL A 485 -18.62 4.63 -11.35
CA VAL A 485 -17.38 4.47 -10.58
C VAL A 485 -16.61 5.78 -10.48
N LEU A 486 -15.85 5.95 -9.39
CA LEU A 486 -14.81 6.97 -9.28
C LEU A 486 -13.76 6.74 -10.39
N ASP A 487 -13.48 7.79 -11.15
CA ASP A 487 -12.71 7.78 -12.39
C ASP A 487 -11.76 9.00 -12.41
N VAL A 488 -10.48 8.76 -12.72
CA VAL A 488 -9.55 9.86 -13.03
C VAL A 488 -9.81 10.35 -14.45
N TYR A 489 -10.28 11.59 -14.56
CA TYR A 489 -10.72 12.21 -15.81
C TYR A 489 -9.69 12.00 -16.92
N ASN A 490 -10.17 11.48 -18.06
CA ASN A 490 -9.40 11.28 -19.28
C ASN A 490 -8.10 10.44 -19.10
N SER A 491 -8.01 9.62 -18.04
CA SER A 491 -6.77 8.88 -17.69
C SER A 491 -5.54 9.78 -17.58
N GLU A 492 -5.74 11.04 -17.18
CA GLU A 492 -4.72 12.07 -17.07
C GLU A 492 -3.58 11.61 -16.14
N GLN A 493 -2.34 11.75 -16.61
CA GLN A 493 -1.14 11.29 -15.89
C GLN A 493 -0.53 12.38 -15.00
N SER A 494 -0.95 13.63 -15.16
CA SER A 494 -0.40 14.78 -14.45
C SER A 494 -0.99 14.91 -13.04
N SER A 495 -0.19 15.50 -12.13
CA SER A 495 -0.67 15.85 -10.79
C SER A 495 -1.69 16.98 -10.85
N GLY A 496 -2.75 16.87 -10.04
CA GLY A 496 -3.94 17.73 -10.11
C GLY A 496 -5.00 17.23 -11.10
N ALA A 497 -4.88 16.00 -11.61
CA ALA A 497 -5.91 15.40 -12.47
C ALA A 497 -7.25 15.29 -11.74
N ASN A 498 -8.32 15.77 -12.38
CA ASN A 498 -9.65 15.76 -11.78
C ASN A 498 -10.20 14.35 -11.56
N VAL A 499 -11.02 14.19 -10.52
CA VAL A 499 -11.74 12.94 -10.25
C VAL A 499 -13.24 13.15 -10.44
N GLU A 500 -13.85 12.25 -11.20
CA GLU A 500 -15.27 12.29 -11.56
C GLU A 500 -15.94 10.92 -11.36
N GLN A 501 -17.25 10.84 -11.61
CA GLN A 501 -17.90 9.56 -11.83
C GLN A 501 -18.01 9.24 -13.33
N TYR A 502 -17.84 7.96 -13.70
CA TYR A 502 -18.03 7.50 -15.07
C TYR A 502 -18.58 6.06 -15.12
N PRO A 503 -19.29 5.64 -16.20
CA PRO A 503 -19.67 4.25 -16.38
C PRO A 503 -18.46 3.30 -16.32
N TRP A 504 -18.59 2.16 -15.64
CA TRP A 504 -17.52 1.17 -15.54
C TRP A 504 -17.12 0.64 -16.93
N LYS A 505 -15.85 0.83 -17.29
CA LYS A 505 -15.20 0.34 -18.51
C LYS A 505 -14.06 -0.64 -18.22
N ASN A 506 -13.76 -0.92 -16.95
CA ASN A 506 -12.68 -1.80 -16.52
C ASN A 506 -11.27 -1.32 -16.94
N CYS A 507 -11.11 -0.01 -17.10
CA CYS A 507 -9.83 0.65 -17.39
C CYS A 507 -9.06 1.02 -16.11
N ASP A 508 -7.78 1.32 -16.25
CA ASP A 508 -6.88 1.50 -15.09
C ASP A 508 -7.13 2.81 -14.32
N ASN A 509 -7.62 3.85 -14.98
CA ASN A 509 -8.07 5.09 -14.32
C ASN A 509 -9.33 4.94 -13.44
N GLN A 510 -9.98 3.77 -13.47
CA GLN A 510 -11.16 3.43 -12.65
C GLN A 510 -10.86 2.46 -11.49
N LYS A 511 -9.58 2.12 -11.32
CA LYS A 511 -9.12 1.13 -10.32
C LYS A 511 -8.28 1.83 -9.28
N TRP A 512 -8.54 1.50 -8.03
CA TRP A 512 -7.95 2.21 -6.89
C TRP A 512 -7.32 1.23 -5.90
N VAL A 513 -6.12 1.52 -5.42
CA VAL A 513 -5.54 0.83 -4.27
C VAL A 513 -5.96 1.56 -3.00
N VAL A 514 -6.51 0.84 -2.04
CA VAL A 514 -6.73 1.36 -0.69
C VAL A 514 -5.60 0.83 0.18
N LYS A 515 -4.85 1.69 0.86
CA LYS A 515 -3.75 1.24 1.74
C LYS A 515 -3.78 1.96 3.10
N PRO A 516 -3.45 1.27 4.20
CA PRO A 516 -3.38 1.90 5.52
C PRO A 516 -2.38 3.07 5.53
N ALA A 517 -2.79 4.19 6.13
CA ALA A 517 -1.96 5.37 6.40
C ALA A 517 -1.53 5.48 7.88
N GLY A 518 -1.99 4.55 8.73
CA GLY A 518 -1.86 4.60 10.19
C GLY A 518 -3.09 5.22 10.87
N ASP A 519 -3.25 4.96 12.16
CA ASP A 519 -4.29 5.58 13.02
C ASP A 519 -5.74 5.51 12.51
N GLY A 520 -6.07 4.47 11.75
CA GLY A 520 -7.41 4.26 11.17
C GLY A 520 -7.69 5.04 9.87
N TYR A 521 -6.66 5.70 9.31
CA TYR A 521 -6.72 6.36 8.01
C TYR A 521 -6.17 5.48 6.89
N TYR A 522 -6.54 5.83 5.65
CA TYR A 522 -6.15 5.16 4.43
C TYR A 522 -5.73 6.18 3.38
N TYR A 523 -4.80 5.79 2.51
CA TYR A 523 -4.60 6.41 1.22
C TYR A 523 -5.43 5.67 0.16
N ILE A 524 -6.01 6.41 -0.78
CA ILE A 524 -6.67 5.86 -1.97
C ILE A 524 -5.84 6.29 -3.18
N VAL A 525 -5.26 5.33 -3.90
CA VAL A 525 -4.26 5.60 -4.94
C VAL A 525 -4.76 5.09 -6.29
N SER A 526 -4.77 5.93 -7.30
CA SER A 526 -5.20 5.56 -8.65
C SER A 526 -4.22 4.58 -9.28
N LYS A 527 -4.73 3.50 -9.89
CA LYS A 527 -3.92 2.60 -10.70
C LYS A 527 -3.45 3.27 -11.99
N GLY A 528 -4.29 4.14 -12.57
CA GLY A 528 -4.04 4.76 -13.88
C GLY A 528 -2.79 5.64 -13.91
N ASN A 529 -2.56 6.43 -12.87
CA ASN A 529 -1.43 7.35 -12.81
C ASN A 529 -0.52 7.15 -11.58
N GLY A 530 -0.94 6.38 -10.57
CA GLY A 530 -0.16 6.15 -9.35
C GLY A 530 -0.27 7.27 -8.31
N LEU A 531 -1.14 8.26 -8.55
CA LEU A 531 -1.34 9.43 -7.70
C LEU A 531 -2.43 9.20 -6.65
N TYR A 532 -2.38 10.00 -5.58
CA TYR A 532 -3.19 9.88 -4.39
C TYR A 532 -4.43 10.72 -4.53
N LEU A 533 -5.59 10.19 -4.14
CA LEU A 533 -6.82 10.94 -4.01
C LEU A 533 -6.60 12.07 -2.98
N ASP A 534 -6.76 13.32 -3.41
CA ASP A 534 -6.41 14.52 -2.66
C ASP A 534 -7.60 15.50 -2.61
N VAL A 535 -7.63 16.31 -1.54
CA VAL A 535 -8.53 17.46 -1.44
C VAL A 535 -7.77 18.68 -1.96
N TYR A 536 -8.19 19.19 -3.12
CA TYR A 536 -7.51 20.30 -3.80
C TYR A 536 -7.25 21.48 -2.85
N GLY A 537 -5.97 21.86 -2.75
CA GLY A 537 -5.50 22.97 -1.91
C GLY A 537 -5.46 22.67 -0.40
N GLY A 538 -5.77 21.44 0.02
CA GLY A 538 -5.69 21.00 1.41
C GLY A 538 -6.65 21.73 2.36
N VAL A 539 -7.79 22.19 1.85
CA VAL A 539 -8.79 22.96 2.60
C VAL A 539 -10.11 22.21 2.69
N ALA A 540 -10.63 22.06 3.91
CA ALA A 540 -11.93 21.44 4.15
C ALA A 540 -13.06 22.47 4.10
N VAL A 541 -13.50 22.78 2.88
CA VAL A 541 -14.68 23.61 2.62
C VAL A 541 -15.61 22.86 1.68
N ASN A 542 -16.92 23.12 1.80
CA ASN A 542 -17.90 22.56 0.87
C ASN A 542 -17.52 22.93 -0.57
N ASP A 543 -17.70 21.96 -1.46
CA ASP A 543 -17.42 22.05 -2.89
C ASP A 543 -15.92 22.14 -3.24
N ALA A 544 -15.01 21.92 -2.28
CA ALA A 544 -13.60 21.73 -2.59
C ALA A 544 -13.43 20.52 -3.53
N ASN A 545 -12.62 20.69 -4.58
CA ASN A 545 -12.47 19.66 -5.60
C ASN A 545 -11.72 18.43 -5.07
N ILE A 546 -12.07 17.24 -5.59
CA ILE A 546 -11.25 16.04 -5.41
C ILE A 546 -10.45 15.81 -6.69
N ASP A 547 -9.13 15.74 -6.55
CA ASP A 547 -8.19 15.46 -7.62
C ASP A 547 -7.24 14.31 -7.22
N THR A 548 -6.30 13.98 -8.10
CA THR A 548 -5.17 13.11 -7.75
C THR A 548 -3.87 13.89 -7.70
N TYR A 549 -3.10 13.74 -6.63
CA TYR A 549 -1.87 14.50 -6.39
C TYR A 549 -0.68 13.62 -5.99
N PHE A 550 0.53 14.18 -6.02
CA PHE A 550 1.74 13.51 -5.55
C PHE A 550 1.71 13.26 -4.05
N GLY A 551 1.78 11.98 -3.68
CA GLY A 551 1.79 11.52 -2.30
C GLY A 551 2.88 12.19 -1.46
N HIS A 552 2.50 13.14 -0.60
CA HIS A 552 3.40 13.81 0.34
C HIS A 552 3.08 13.51 1.81
N GLY A 553 2.11 12.63 2.06
CA GLY A 553 1.74 12.14 3.39
C GLY A 553 0.92 13.13 4.23
N GLY A 554 0.37 14.17 3.59
CA GLY A 554 -0.41 15.23 4.23
C GLY A 554 -1.79 14.75 4.70
N ALA A 555 -2.52 15.62 5.40
CA ALA A 555 -3.89 15.33 5.82
C ALA A 555 -4.90 15.34 4.66
N SER A 556 -4.62 16.06 3.58
CA SER A 556 -5.46 16.14 2.38
C SER A 556 -5.58 14.82 1.63
N GLU A 557 -4.59 13.94 1.76
CA GLU A 557 -4.51 12.64 1.07
C GLU A 557 -4.98 11.46 1.94
N LYS A 558 -5.39 11.74 3.18
CA LYS A 558 -5.74 10.74 4.18
C LYS A 558 -7.24 10.68 4.38
N TRP A 559 -7.77 9.46 4.34
CA TRP A 559 -9.20 9.20 4.34
C TRP A 559 -9.57 8.20 5.44
N ARG A 560 -10.56 8.54 6.25
CA ARG A 560 -11.22 7.59 7.15
C ARG A 560 -12.39 6.98 6.39
N LEU A 561 -12.38 5.66 6.23
CA LEU A 561 -13.48 4.93 5.61
C LEU A 561 -14.50 4.60 6.70
N ILE A 562 -15.64 5.30 6.69
CA ILE A 562 -16.72 5.13 7.67
C ILE A 562 -17.66 4.04 7.12
N PRO A 563 -17.73 2.84 7.73
CA PRO A 563 -18.63 1.80 7.26
C PRO A 563 -20.08 2.26 7.38
N VAL A 564 -20.80 2.21 6.26
CA VAL A 564 -22.23 2.51 6.22
C VAL A 564 -22.97 1.21 6.43
N ASN A 565 -23.18 0.87 7.70
CA ASN A 565 -24.11 -0.16 8.11
C ASN A 565 -25.53 0.41 8.02
N GLU A 566 -26.03 0.66 6.81
CA GLU A 566 -27.47 0.78 6.66
C GLU A 566 -28.02 -0.63 6.94
N PRO A 567 -28.85 -0.85 7.98
CA PRO A 567 -29.81 -1.93 7.85
C PRO A 567 -30.60 -1.52 6.62
N GLU A 568 -30.35 -2.17 5.48
CA GLU A 568 -31.14 -1.89 4.31
C GLU A 568 -32.59 -2.11 4.75
N ASN A 569 -33.37 -1.02 4.85
CA ASN A 569 -34.81 -1.12 5.05
C ASN A 569 -35.38 -1.59 3.71
N LEU A 570 -35.10 -2.86 3.41
CA LEU A 570 -35.57 -3.62 2.26
C LEU A 570 -37.09 -3.69 2.23
N LEU A 571 -37.72 -3.46 3.38
CA LEU A 571 -39.14 -3.44 3.59
C LEU A 571 -39.49 -2.28 4.53
N THR A 572 -40.44 -1.46 4.11
CA THR A 572 -41.15 -0.51 4.99
C THR A 572 -42.63 -0.86 4.98
N VAL A 573 -43.14 -1.39 6.10
CA VAL A 573 -44.59 -1.67 6.24
C VAL A 573 -45.34 -0.35 6.42
N LYS A 574 -46.24 -0.07 5.48
CA LYS A 574 -47.09 1.13 5.46
C LYS A 574 -48.44 0.90 6.13
N GLY A 575 -48.90 -0.34 6.17
CA GLY A 575 -50.14 -0.72 6.83
C GLY A 575 -50.45 -2.19 6.66
N CYS A 576 -51.49 -2.65 7.36
CA CYS A 576 -52.09 -3.97 7.17
C CYS A 576 -53.60 -3.81 7.04
N SER A 577 -54.26 -4.74 6.35
CA SER A 577 -55.72 -4.87 6.34
C SER A 577 -56.14 -6.33 6.34
N VAL A 578 -57.42 -6.60 6.59
CA VAL A 578 -57.97 -7.96 6.52
C VAL A 578 -59.06 -8.00 5.45
N SER A 579 -58.89 -8.90 4.48
CA SER A 579 -59.90 -9.30 3.50
C SER A 579 -60.86 -10.27 4.16
N LEU A 580 -62.16 -9.96 4.10
CA LEU A 580 -63.21 -10.76 4.75
C LEU A 580 -64.27 -11.27 3.76
N LYS A 581 -64.06 -11.07 2.45
CA LYS A 581 -65.00 -11.44 1.39
C LYS A 581 -64.84 -12.88 0.89
N GLU A 582 -63.64 -13.44 1.03
CA GLU A 582 -63.29 -14.79 0.58
C GLU A 582 -62.76 -15.58 1.79
N ASN A 583 -61.49 -15.96 1.80
CA ASN A 583 -60.80 -16.43 3.00
C ASN A 583 -60.42 -15.24 3.90
N ILE A 584 -60.01 -15.53 5.14
CA ILE A 584 -59.50 -14.51 6.07
C ILE A 584 -58.09 -14.11 5.61
N GLY A 585 -58.03 -13.28 4.59
CA GLY A 585 -56.79 -12.84 3.96
C GLY A 585 -56.19 -11.67 4.73
N VAL A 586 -54.96 -11.82 5.21
CA VAL A 586 -54.17 -10.76 5.80
C VAL A 586 -53.40 -10.06 4.68
N ASN A 587 -53.66 -8.77 4.49
CA ASN A 587 -52.98 -7.95 3.51
C ASN A 587 -51.93 -7.07 4.18
N MET A 588 -50.69 -7.13 3.71
CA MET A 588 -49.64 -6.20 4.08
C MET A 588 -49.39 -5.23 2.93
N TYR A 589 -49.34 -3.93 3.25
CA TYR A 589 -48.98 -2.86 2.32
C TYR A 589 -47.57 -2.40 2.67
N ALA A 590 -46.64 -2.51 1.74
CA ALA A 590 -45.25 -2.16 1.99
C ALA A 590 -44.55 -1.56 0.78
N SER A 591 -43.55 -0.73 1.07
CA SER A 591 -42.56 -0.28 0.09
C SER A 591 -41.32 -1.16 0.22
N PHE A 592 -40.71 -1.48 -0.92
CA PHE A 592 -39.49 -2.28 -1.02
C PHE A 592 -38.36 -1.42 -1.60
N SER A 593 -37.11 -1.72 -1.26
CA SER A 593 -35.98 -1.08 -1.91
C SER A 593 -35.87 -1.51 -3.38
N ASP A 594 -35.28 -0.66 -4.22
CA ASP A 594 -35.01 -0.98 -5.63
C ASP A 594 -34.19 -2.27 -5.75
N ASP A 595 -33.17 -2.43 -4.90
CA ASP A 595 -32.31 -3.62 -4.80
C ASP A 595 -33.09 -4.95 -4.62
N ILE A 596 -34.27 -4.92 -3.98
CA ILE A 596 -35.12 -6.10 -3.78
C ILE A 596 -36.14 -6.26 -4.90
N LEU A 597 -36.59 -5.15 -5.48
CA LEU A 597 -37.50 -5.20 -6.62
C LEU A 597 -36.81 -5.73 -7.90
N GLU A 598 -35.48 -5.64 -7.96
CA GLU A 598 -34.64 -6.17 -9.04
C GLU A 598 -34.16 -7.62 -8.80
N ASP A 599 -34.38 -8.18 -7.61
CA ASP A 599 -34.04 -9.57 -7.28
C ASP A 599 -35.20 -10.53 -7.61
N ASP A 600 -35.12 -11.18 -8.77
CA ASP A 600 -36.12 -12.14 -9.27
C ASP A 600 -36.38 -13.33 -8.32
N GLY A 601 -35.44 -13.64 -7.41
CA GLY A 601 -35.57 -14.73 -6.44
C GLY A 601 -36.03 -14.28 -5.05
N ALA A 602 -36.24 -12.98 -4.83
CA ALA A 602 -36.59 -12.46 -3.52
C ALA A 602 -38.02 -12.85 -3.09
N LYS A 603 -38.19 -13.05 -1.77
CA LYS A 603 -39.45 -13.49 -1.16
C LYS A 603 -39.74 -12.74 0.13
N VAL A 604 -41.01 -12.67 0.50
CA VAL A 604 -41.43 -12.25 1.85
C VAL A 604 -41.84 -13.48 2.65
N ARG A 605 -41.19 -13.69 3.79
CA ARG A 605 -41.49 -14.77 4.74
C ARG A 605 -42.31 -14.23 5.91
N PHE A 606 -43.43 -14.88 6.17
CA PHE A 606 -44.29 -14.70 7.34
C PHE A 606 -44.04 -15.86 8.29
N THR A 607 -43.40 -15.60 9.42
CA THR A 607 -43.01 -16.62 10.41
C THR A 607 -43.94 -16.57 11.62
N TYR A 608 -44.52 -17.71 11.95
CA TYR A 608 -45.40 -17.93 13.09
C TYR A 608 -44.62 -18.19 14.38
N ALA A 609 -45.30 -18.24 15.53
CA ALA A 609 -44.64 -18.41 16.84
C ALA A 609 -44.04 -19.81 17.01
N ASP A 610 -44.61 -20.81 16.33
CA ASP A 610 -44.13 -22.19 16.26
C ASP A 610 -42.97 -22.40 15.25
N ASN A 611 -42.46 -21.32 14.64
CA ASN A 611 -41.47 -21.28 13.57
C ASN A 611 -41.92 -21.88 12.22
N SER A 612 -43.19 -22.27 12.08
CA SER A 612 -43.76 -22.49 10.75
C SER A 612 -43.78 -21.17 9.97
N TYR A 613 -43.79 -21.25 8.64
CA TYR A 613 -43.76 -20.05 7.82
C TYR A 613 -44.48 -20.21 6.49
N ILE A 614 -44.92 -19.07 5.94
CA ILE A 614 -45.39 -18.93 4.56
C ILE A 614 -44.43 -18.00 3.83
N GLU A 615 -44.00 -18.38 2.63
CA GLU A 615 -43.25 -17.51 1.74
C GLU A 615 -44.12 -17.07 0.56
N VAL A 616 -44.09 -15.78 0.27
CA VAL A 616 -44.71 -15.21 -0.92
C VAL A 616 -43.58 -14.65 -1.80
N PRO A 617 -43.35 -15.21 -3.00
CA PRO A 617 -42.43 -14.63 -3.97
C PRO A 617 -42.79 -13.17 -4.23
N LEU A 618 -41.79 -12.29 -4.27
CA LEU A 618 -42.04 -10.88 -4.59
C LEU A 618 -42.60 -10.72 -6.00
N SER A 619 -42.30 -11.62 -6.95
CA SER A 619 -42.97 -11.68 -8.26
C SER A 619 -44.51 -11.71 -8.18
N ASN A 620 -45.09 -12.14 -7.05
CA ASN A 620 -46.53 -12.33 -6.86
C ASN A 620 -47.21 -11.14 -6.15
N TYR A 621 -46.52 -10.02 -5.89
CA TYR A 621 -47.17 -8.85 -5.28
C TYR A 621 -48.16 -8.18 -6.24
N MET A 622 -49.12 -7.43 -5.70
CA MET A 622 -49.93 -6.47 -6.48
C MET A 622 -49.51 -5.04 -6.20
N SER A 623 -49.25 -4.25 -7.25
CA SER A 623 -49.02 -2.81 -7.08
C SER A 623 -50.35 -2.11 -6.83
N THR A 624 -50.42 -1.27 -5.80
CA THR A 624 -51.64 -0.56 -5.40
C THR A 624 -51.31 0.78 -4.73
N THR A 625 -52.34 1.54 -4.35
CA THR A 625 -52.19 2.78 -3.60
C THR A 625 -52.74 2.60 -2.18
N TYR A 626 -51.96 3.02 -1.18
CA TYR A 626 -52.37 3.04 0.23
C TYR A 626 -51.99 4.40 0.82
N ASN A 627 -52.94 5.11 1.42
CA ASN A 627 -52.74 6.48 1.93
C ASN A 627 -52.08 7.45 0.92
N ASN A 628 -52.49 7.37 -0.36
CA ASN A 628 -51.91 8.13 -1.49
C ASN A 628 -50.46 7.81 -1.85
N GLU A 629 -49.88 6.72 -1.33
CA GLU A 629 -48.55 6.22 -1.72
C GLU A 629 -48.66 4.96 -2.58
N ASN A 630 -47.81 4.85 -3.60
CA ASN A 630 -47.67 3.60 -4.37
C ASN A 630 -46.93 2.56 -3.54
N VAL A 631 -47.58 1.43 -3.29
CA VAL A 631 -47.08 0.35 -2.44
C VAL A 631 -47.30 -0.99 -3.11
N LYS A 632 -46.63 -2.02 -2.59
CA LYS A 632 -46.89 -3.41 -2.93
C LYS A 632 -47.80 -4.02 -1.87
N LYS A 633 -48.85 -4.70 -2.33
CA LYS A 633 -49.78 -5.47 -1.51
C LYS A 633 -49.40 -6.94 -1.57
N ILE A 634 -49.18 -7.54 -0.40
CA ILE A 634 -48.93 -8.97 -0.23
C ILE A 634 -50.07 -9.54 0.61
N THR A 635 -50.67 -10.64 0.15
CA THR A 635 -51.80 -11.29 0.82
C THR A 635 -51.45 -12.73 1.16
N PHE A 636 -51.76 -13.15 2.38
CA PHE A 636 -51.72 -14.55 2.81
C PHE A 636 -52.95 -14.85 3.68
N ASP A 637 -53.40 -16.10 3.71
CA ASP A 637 -54.56 -16.49 4.49
C ASP A 637 -54.17 -16.86 5.93
N THR A 638 -55.03 -16.55 6.88
CA THR A 638 -54.94 -17.02 8.27
C THR A 638 -56.20 -17.78 8.66
N VAL A 639 -56.13 -18.53 9.76
CA VAL A 639 -57.27 -19.28 10.31
C VAL A 639 -57.78 -18.61 11.59
N PRO A 640 -59.08 -18.79 11.92
CA PRO A 640 -59.68 -18.18 13.12
C PRO A 640 -58.93 -18.50 14.42
N ALA A 641 -58.41 -19.72 14.59
CA ALA A 641 -57.69 -20.11 15.81
C ALA A 641 -56.35 -19.36 15.99
N LYS A 642 -55.82 -18.73 14.95
CA LYS A 642 -54.50 -18.05 14.94
C LYS A 642 -54.59 -16.53 14.91
N LEU A 643 -55.76 -15.94 15.15
CA LEU A 643 -55.94 -14.47 15.03
C LEU A 643 -55.06 -13.65 16.00
N THR A 644 -54.73 -14.18 17.18
CA THR A 644 -53.84 -13.53 18.17
C THR A 644 -52.37 -13.80 17.95
N GLU A 645 -52.04 -14.77 17.10
CA GLU A 645 -50.66 -15.18 16.87
C GLU A 645 -49.86 -14.02 16.27
N LYS A 646 -48.69 -13.76 16.85
CA LYS A 646 -47.77 -12.73 16.34
C LYS A 646 -47.03 -13.29 15.12
N ILE A 647 -47.24 -12.65 13.99
CA ILE A 647 -46.64 -12.99 12.71
C ILE A 647 -45.44 -12.08 12.50
N LYS A 648 -44.25 -12.68 12.40
CA LYS A 648 -43.00 -11.98 12.09
C LYS A 648 -42.82 -11.90 10.58
N VAL A 649 -42.49 -10.72 10.06
CA VAL A 649 -42.26 -10.51 8.63
C VAL A 649 -40.79 -10.24 8.37
N SER A 650 -40.23 -10.94 7.38
CA SER A 650 -38.86 -10.74 6.87
C SER A 650 -38.85 -10.82 5.35
N VAL A 651 -37.98 -10.05 4.70
CA VAL A 651 -37.63 -10.26 3.28
C VAL A 651 -36.42 -11.18 3.22
N ILE A 652 -36.42 -12.09 2.25
CA ILE A 652 -35.34 -13.03 1.96
C ILE A 652 -34.90 -12.78 0.52
N LYS A 653 -33.62 -12.45 0.33
CA LYS A 653 -33.00 -12.32 -1.01
C LYS A 653 -32.77 -13.70 -1.63
N SER A 654 -32.46 -13.74 -2.92
CA SER A 654 -32.05 -14.96 -3.61
C SER A 654 -30.76 -15.61 -3.06
N ASP A 655 -29.93 -14.85 -2.34
CA ASP A 655 -28.73 -15.31 -1.65
C ASP A 655 -28.96 -15.73 -0.18
N ASP A 656 -30.23 -15.90 0.22
CA ASP A 656 -30.70 -16.25 1.59
C ASP A 656 -30.44 -15.19 2.68
N THR A 657 -29.99 -13.98 2.32
CA THR A 657 -29.86 -12.89 3.30
C THR A 657 -31.23 -12.38 3.78
N GLN A 658 -31.34 -12.10 5.09
CA GLN A 658 -32.60 -11.75 5.76
C GLN A 658 -32.58 -10.36 6.39
N THR A 659 -33.76 -9.75 6.54
CA THR A 659 -33.92 -8.36 6.99
C THR A 659 -34.51 -8.21 8.38
N ASN A 660 -34.53 -6.96 8.86
CA ASN A 660 -35.21 -6.53 10.07
C ASN A 660 -36.67 -6.98 10.16
N MET A 661 -37.12 -7.19 11.40
CA MET A 661 -38.36 -7.88 11.74
C MET A 661 -39.47 -6.89 12.12
N PHE A 662 -40.60 -6.96 11.43
CA PHE A 662 -41.87 -6.40 11.91
C PHE A 662 -42.73 -7.52 12.50
N SER A 663 -43.56 -7.21 13.50
CA SER A 663 -44.54 -8.18 14.00
C SER A 663 -45.91 -7.55 14.19
N PHE A 664 -46.94 -8.27 13.79
CA PHE A 664 -48.33 -7.90 13.99
C PHE A 664 -49.19 -9.14 14.23
N SER A 665 -50.43 -8.96 14.69
CA SER A 665 -51.43 -10.02 14.71
C SER A 665 -52.68 -9.56 13.97
N THR A 666 -53.46 -10.50 13.46
CA THR A 666 -54.74 -10.17 12.80
C THR A 666 -55.71 -9.51 13.79
N SER A 667 -55.69 -9.94 15.05
CA SER A 667 -56.53 -9.37 16.12
C SER A 667 -56.22 -7.90 16.38
N ASP A 668 -54.95 -7.48 16.34
CA ASP A 668 -54.56 -6.08 16.55
C ASP A 668 -55.19 -5.15 15.50
N TYR A 669 -55.21 -5.57 14.24
CA TYR A 669 -55.90 -4.84 13.18
C TYR A 669 -57.42 -4.80 13.39
N LEU A 670 -58.04 -5.93 13.70
CA LEU A 670 -59.49 -6.00 13.92
C LEU A 670 -59.94 -5.10 15.07
N TYR A 671 -59.16 -5.03 16.15
CA TYR A 671 -59.40 -4.09 17.24
C TYR A 671 -59.21 -2.63 16.83
N ALA A 672 -58.21 -2.32 16.02
CA ALA A 672 -58.03 -0.98 15.47
C ALA A 672 -59.22 -0.57 14.59
N LEU A 673 -59.73 -1.48 13.75
CA LEU A 673 -60.90 -1.27 12.90
C LEU A 673 -62.16 -1.00 13.71
N ILE A 674 -62.42 -1.80 14.75
CA ILE A 674 -63.58 -1.64 15.65
C ILE A 674 -63.56 -0.28 16.34
N ASN A 675 -62.38 0.14 16.82
CA ASN A 675 -62.21 1.38 17.57
C ASN A 675 -61.98 2.61 16.69
N SER A 676 -61.89 2.46 15.37
CA SER A 676 -61.59 3.57 14.47
C SER A 676 -62.69 4.64 14.48
N THR A 677 -62.26 5.90 14.47
CA THR A 677 -63.11 7.09 14.33
C THR A 677 -63.22 7.58 12.89
N ASP A 678 -62.58 6.88 11.94
CA ASP A 678 -62.68 7.18 10.51
C ASP A 678 -64.13 6.99 10.03
N LYS A 679 -64.68 8.04 9.42
CA LYS A 679 -66.06 8.07 8.92
C LYS A 679 -66.28 7.20 7.69
N SER A 680 -65.20 6.77 7.01
CA SER A 680 -65.28 5.81 5.91
C SER A 680 -65.55 4.39 6.39
N ILE A 681 -65.34 4.09 7.68
CA ILE A 681 -65.59 2.78 8.26
C ILE A 681 -67.03 2.68 8.78
N ASP A 682 -67.84 1.89 8.10
CA ASP A 682 -69.25 1.70 8.45
C ASP A 682 -69.48 0.66 9.57
N ALA A 683 -70.74 0.56 10.01
CA ALA A 683 -71.15 -0.36 11.07
C ALA A 683 -70.99 -1.84 10.68
N ASN A 684 -71.20 -2.19 9.40
CA ASN A 684 -71.09 -3.55 8.91
C ASN A 684 -69.63 -4.03 8.99
N GLN A 685 -68.65 -3.18 8.66
CA GLN A 685 -67.23 -3.51 8.79
C GLN A 685 -66.83 -3.77 10.25
N LYS A 686 -67.37 -2.99 11.18
CA LYS A 686 -67.13 -3.20 12.62
C LYS A 686 -67.80 -4.47 13.13
N ASN A 687 -69.00 -4.79 12.63
CA ASN A 687 -69.76 -5.97 13.05
C ASN A 687 -69.10 -7.27 12.57
N ILE A 688 -68.69 -7.34 11.30
CA ILE A 688 -67.97 -8.51 10.78
C ILE A 688 -66.64 -8.74 11.50
N ALA A 689 -65.93 -7.68 11.90
CA ALA A 689 -64.70 -7.79 12.69
C ALA A 689 -64.93 -8.34 14.10
N LYS A 690 -66.00 -7.88 14.79
CA LYS A 690 -66.40 -8.43 16.10
C LYS A 690 -66.78 -9.91 15.99
N ALA A 691 -67.56 -10.26 14.96
CA ALA A 691 -67.98 -11.65 14.72
C ALA A 691 -66.77 -12.56 14.44
N LEU A 692 -65.78 -12.08 13.67
CA LEU A 692 -64.54 -12.81 13.42
C LEU A 692 -63.70 -13.00 14.70
N LEU A 693 -63.54 -11.97 15.53
CA LEU A 693 -62.83 -12.11 16.81
C LEU A 693 -63.51 -13.12 17.74
N ASN A 694 -64.85 -13.15 17.74
CA ASN A 694 -65.61 -14.13 18.50
C ASN A 694 -65.45 -15.55 17.95
N TYR A 695 -65.51 -15.72 16.63
CA TYR A 695 -65.23 -17.00 15.97
C TYR A 695 -63.82 -17.49 16.27
N GLY A 696 -62.82 -16.60 16.25
CA GLY A 696 -61.45 -16.94 16.60
C GLY A 696 -61.28 -17.41 18.03
N ALA A 697 -61.91 -16.73 19.00
CA ALA A 697 -61.83 -17.12 20.41
C ALA A 697 -62.40 -18.52 20.67
N TYR A 698 -63.55 -18.86 20.07
CA TYR A 698 -64.11 -20.21 20.22
C TYR A 698 -63.33 -21.26 19.43
N SER A 699 -62.68 -20.87 18.33
CA SER A 699 -61.75 -21.75 17.61
C SER A 699 -60.51 -22.06 18.45
N GLN A 700 -59.92 -21.05 19.10
CA GLN A 700 -58.82 -21.21 20.06
C GLN A 700 -59.17 -22.19 21.18
N ILE A 701 -60.36 -22.06 21.78
CA ILE A 701 -60.83 -22.94 22.85
C ILE A 701 -61.06 -24.38 22.37
N TYR A 702 -61.66 -24.55 21.18
CA TYR A 702 -61.99 -25.87 20.64
C TYR A 702 -60.73 -26.65 20.26
N PHE A 703 -59.79 -26.00 19.56
CA PHE A 703 -58.54 -26.63 19.11
C PHE A 703 -57.39 -26.58 20.13
N GLY A 704 -57.56 -25.87 21.25
CA GLY A 704 -56.52 -25.74 22.27
C GLY A 704 -55.36 -24.84 21.86
N VAL A 705 -55.60 -23.87 20.99
CA VAL A 705 -54.59 -22.93 20.46
C VAL A 705 -54.66 -21.63 21.25
N ASP A 706 -53.54 -21.20 21.84
CA ASP A 706 -53.39 -19.90 22.52
C ASP A 706 -54.55 -19.50 23.46
N THR A 707 -55.03 -20.45 24.28
CA THR A 707 -56.22 -20.23 25.13
C THR A 707 -56.03 -19.21 26.25
N ALA A 708 -54.80 -18.72 26.46
CA ALA A 708 -54.48 -17.66 27.43
C ALA A 708 -54.73 -16.24 26.88
N ASP A 709 -54.71 -16.09 25.56
CA ASP A 709 -55.00 -14.83 24.87
C ASP A 709 -56.09 -15.01 23.81
N LEU A 710 -57.34 -15.08 24.28
CA LEU A 710 -58.48 -15.25 23.40
C LEU A 710 -58.67 -14.03 22.49
N ALA A 711 -58.99 -14.28 21.22
CA ALA A 711 -59.13 -13.27 20.18
C ALA A 711 -60.23 -12.24 20.47
N ASN A 712 -61.21 -12.55 21.32
CA ASN A 712 -62.29 -11.63 21.71
C ASN A 712 -62.05 -10.94 23.06
N LYS A 713 -60.91 -11.17 23.74
CA LYS A 713 -60.64 -10.72 25.12
C LYS A 713 -60.73 -9.21 25.35
N LYS A 714 -60.48 -8.38 24.33
CA LYS A 714 -60.60 -6.91 24.40
C LYS A 714 -61.97 -6.38 23.93
N LEU A 715 -62.92 -7.25 23.58
CA LEU A 715 -64.32 -6.85 23.36
C LEU A 715 -65.01 -6.67 24.72
N THR A 716 -65.75 -5.59 24.90
CA THR A 716 -66.56 -5.39 26.12
C THR A 716 -67.85 -6.20 26.04
N ASP A 717 -68.35 -6.70 27.17
CA ASP A 717 -69.48 -7.64 27.28
C ASP A 717 -70.79 -7.18 26.58
N ASN A 718 -70.93 -5.89 26.25
CA ASN A 718 -72.06 -5.33 25.52
C ASN A 718 -71.91 -5.39 23.98
N THR A 719 -70.87 -6.04 23.44
CA THR A 719 -70.57 -6.04 21.99
C THR A 719 -70.45 -7.41 21.32
N VAL A 720 -70.55 -8.50 22.09
CA VAL A 720 -70.63 -9.86 21.54
C VAL A 720 -72.10 -10.27 21.54
N GLU A 721 -72.76 -10.23 20.38
CA GLU A 721 -74.09 -10.83 20.26
C GLU A 721 -73.99 -12.32 20.61
N LYS A 722 -74.53 -12.68 21.77
CA LYS A 722 -74.67 -14.09 22.16
C LYS A 722 -75.87 -14.63 21.40
N THR A 723 -75.64 -15.18 20.21
CA THR A 723 -76.68 -15.91 19.50
C THR A 723 -76.99 -17.20 20.26
N ASP A 724 -78.24 -17.41 20.66
CA ASP A 724 -78.65 -18.66 21.30
C ASP A 724 -78.82 -19.79 20.27
N SER A 725 -78.62 -21.03 20.71
CA SER A 725 -78.64 -22.21 19.84
C SER A 725 -80.01 -22.41 19.18
N ASP A 726 -81.11 -22.11 19.87
CA ASP A 726 -82.46 -22.25 19.32
C ASP A 726 -82.70 -21.30 18.15
N THR A 727 -82.21 -20.06 18.23
CA THR A 727 -82.28 -19.07 17.15
C THR A 727 -81.50 -19.53 15.93
N VAL A 728 -80.28 -20.07 16.11
CA VAL A 728 -79.47 -20.57 14.99
C VAL A 728 -80.17 -21.77 14.34
N ILE A 729 -80.61 -22.74 15.12
CA ILE A 729 -81.28 -23.97 14.65
C ILE A 729 -82.54 -23.66 13.83
N LYS A 730 -83.34 -22.67 14.26
CA LYS A 730 -84.55 -22.22 13.55
C LYS A 730 -84.23 -21.47 12.25
N SER A 731 -83.09 -20.79 12.19
CA SER A 731 -82.68 -20.00 11.02
C SER A 731 -82.09 -20.87 9.89
N ILE A 732 -81.51 -22.02 10.22
CA ILE A 732 -80.93 -22.96 9.26
C ILE A 732 -82.06 -23.81 8.64
N GLN A 733 -82.35 -23.53 7.36
CA GLN A 733 -83.39 -24.22 6.59
C GLN A 733 -82.87 -25.49 5.88
N GLY A 734 -81.57 -25.53 5.56
CA GLY A 734 -80.94 -26.68 4.90
C GLY A 734 -80.98 -27.94 5.76
N GLN A 735 -81.37 -29.06 5.15
CA GLN A 735 -81.30 -30.39 5.74
C GLN A 735 -80.58 -31.33 4.79
N GLU A 736 -79.89 -32.32 5.34
CA GLU A 736 -79.26 -33.35 4.53
C GLU A 736 -80.32 -34.22 3.85
N ASN A 737 -80.22 -34.37 2.52
CA ASN A 737 -81.12 -35.18 1.72
C ASN A 737 -80.36 -35.90 0.61
N GLY A 738 -80.98 -36.91 0.00
CA GLY A 738 -80.45 -37.59 -1.18
C GLY A 738 -80.46 -39.11 -1.08
N LEU A 739 -79.62 -39.76 -1.88
CA LEU A 739 -79.43 -41.20 -1.94
C LEU A 739 -78.17 -41.56 -1.15
N PHE A 740 -78.34 -41.99 0.11
CA PHE A 740 -77.21 -42.17 1.05
C PHE A 740 -76.46 -43.50 0.93
N SER A 741 -76.92 -44.46 0.14
CA SER A 741 -76.17 -45.71 -0.01
C SER A 741 -76.39 -46.36 -1.37
N ASN A 742 -75.34 -47.03 -1.87
CA ASN A 742 -75.40 -47.99 -2.97
C ASN A 742 -74.79 -49.33 -2.49
N LYS A 743 -74.41 -50.24 -3.41
CA LYS A 743 -73.80 -51.53 -3.03
C LYS A 743 -72.46 -51.38 -2.27
N ASP A 744 -71.64 -50.38 -2.59
CA ASP A 744 -70.25 -50.27 -2.13
C ASP A 744 -70.04 -49.15 -1.10
N PHE A 745 -70.87 -48.10 -1.11
CA PHE A 745 -70.74 -46.92 -0.26
C PHE A 745 -72.01 -46.62 0.54
N GLU A 746 -71.83 -46.11 1.76
CA GLU A 746 -72.90 -45.64 2.64
C GLU A 746 -72.46 -44.36 3.35
N TYR A 747 -73.19 -43.26 3.13
CA TYR A 747 -72.95 -41.99 3.80
C TYR A 747 -73.26 -42.11 5.29
N ILE A 748 -72.28 -41.75 6.12
CA ILE A 748 -72.38 -41.85 7.59
C ILE A 748 -72.35 -40.50 8.29
N GLY A 749 -72.09 -39.41 7.57
CA GLY A 749 -72.11 -38.07 8.12
C GLY A 749 -71.08 -37.14 7.50
N SER A 750 -71.09 -35.92 8.00
CA SER A 750 -70.20 -34.84 7.57
C SER A 750 -69.52 -34.20 8.78
N SER A 751 -68.44 -33.49 8.54
CA SER A 751 -67.77 -32.62 9.51
C SER A 751 -67.27 -31.36 8.85
N LEU A 752 -67.15 -30.29 9.64
CA LEU A 752 -66.35 -29.13 9.24
C LEU A 752 -64.90 -29.31 9.68
N VAL A 753 -63.98 -29.03 8.77
CA VAL A 753 -62.55 -28.92 9.05
C VAL A 753 -62.30 -27.42 9.29
N CYS A 754 -61.98 -27.04 10.52
CA CYS A 754 -61.82 -25.64 10.95
C CYS A 754 -60.44 -25.31 11.56
N ASP A 755 -59.52 -26.29 11.58
CA ASP A 755 -58.17 -26.15 12.14
C ASP A 755 -57.17 -25.56 11.14
N SER A 756 -57.31 -25.89 9.85
CA SER A 756 -56.42 -25.43 8.78
C SER A 756 -57.09 -24.56 7.70
N SER A 757 -58.39 -24.73 7.48
CA SER A 757 -59.20 -24.03 6.50
C SER A 757 -60.65 -24.06 6.97
N THR A 758 -61.63 -23.68 6.14
CA THR A 758 -63.04 -24.00 6.38
C THR A 758 -63.51 -24.93 5.26
N ASP A 759 -63.42 -26.24 5.50
CA ASP A 759 -63.82 -27.25 4.51
C ASP A 759 -65.01 -28.08 5.03
N LEU A 760 -65.84 -28.58 4.11
CA LEU A 760 -66.90 -29.55 4.43
C LEU A 760 -66.45 -30.94 3.98
N LYS A 761 -66.25 -31.84 4.93
CA LYS A 761 -65.81 -33.21 4.67
C LYS A 761 -66.96 -34.18 4.90
N LEU A 762 -67.27 -34.99 3.89
CA LEU A 762 -68.30 -36.04 3.94
C LEU A 762 -67.61 -37.39 4.05
N TYR A 763 -68.21 -38.29 4.83
CA TYR A 763 -67.67 -39.62 5.10
C TYR A 763 -68.63 -40.70 4.62
N PHE A 764 -68.05 -41.70 3.95
CA PHE A 764 -68.77 -42.83 3.38
C PHE A 764 -68.08 -44.11 3.81
N VAL A 765 -68.82 -45.06 4.37
CA VAL A 765 -68.33 -46.42 4.60
C VAL A 765 -68.18 -47.11 3.25
N ASN A 766 -66.94 -47.46 2.90
CA ASN A 766 -66.57 -48.32 1.79
C ASN A 766 -66.77 -49.79 2.22
N LYS A 767 -68.01 -50.26 2.07
CA LYS A 767 -68.49 -51.59 2.48
C LYS A 767 -67.70 -52.71 1.81
N SER A 768 -67.29 -52.48 0.56
CA SER A 768 -66.56 -53.45 -0.27
C SER A 768 -65.04 -53.32 -0.18
N ARG A 769 -64.52 -52.37 0.63
CA ARG A 769 -63.09 -52.11 0.82
C ARG A 769 -62.32 -51.90 -0.49
N LEU A 770 -62.94 -51.20 -1.44
CA LEU A 770 -62.32 -50.84 -2.73
C LEU A 770 -61.09 -49.95 -2.50
N THR A 771 -60.01 -50.20 -3.23
CA THR A 771 -58.82 -49.31 -3.25
C THR A 771 -59.10 -48.04 -4.04
N MET A 772 -58.38 -46.93 -3.80
CA MET A 772 -58.56 -45.67 -4.55
C MET A 772 -58.55 -45.87 -6.07
N LYS A 773 -57.60 -46.67 -6.59
CA LYS A 773 -57.53 -46.99 -8.02
C LYS A 773 -58.77 -47.72 -8.54
N GLN A 774 -59.37 -48.59 -7.73
CA GLN A 774 -60.62 -49.26 -8.09
C GLN A 774 -61.82 -48.31 -8.05
N ILE A 775 -61.82 -47.34 -7.14
CA ILE A 775 -62.85 -46.31 -7.03
C ILE A 775 -62.80 -45.39 -8.25
N GLU A 776 -61.61 -44.84 -8.57
CA GLU A 776 -61.38 -43.97 -9.74
C GLU A 776 -61.77 -44.64 -11.07
N ASN A 777 -61.66 -45.96 -11.17
CA ASN A 777 -62.03 -46.71 -12.38
C ASN A 777 -63.53 -47.05 -12.47
N GLN A 778 -64.25 -47.11 -11.34
CA GLN A 778 -65.64 -47.60 -11.28
C GLN A 778 -66.67 -46.49 -11.01
N TYR A 779 -66.22 -45.37 -10.46
CA TYR A 779 -67.09 -44.31 -9.98
C TYR A 779 -66.65 -42.94 -10.49
N ASP A 780 -67.61 -42.17 -11.00
CA ASP A 780 -67.44 -40.74 -11.24
C ASP A 780 -67.80 -39.98 -9.96
N ILE A 781 -66.81 -39.30 -9.39
CA ILE A 781 -66.97 -38.51 -8.17
C ILE A 781 -66.98 -37.03 -8.54
N SER A 782 -68.04 -36.33 -8.17
CA SER A 782 -68.19 -34.90 -8.43
C SER A 782 -68.89 -34.16 -7.29
N VAL A 783 -68.64 -32.86 -7.23
CA VAL A 783 -69.33 -31.93 -6.33
C VAL A 783 -69.99 -30.86 -7.17
N ALA A 784 -71.31 -30.72 -7.05
CA ALA A 784 -72.08 -29.74 -7.81
C ALA A 784 -72.60 -28.61 -6.88
N ASN A 785 -72.03 -27.42 -7.06
CA ASN A 785 -72.52 -26.11 -6.61
C ASN A 785 -71.85 -25.01 -7.49
N LYS A 786 -72.55 -23.92 -7.78
CA LYS A 786 -72.05 -22.80 -8.61
C LYS A 786 -70.80 -22.09 -8.05
N ASN A 787 -70.55 -22.23 -6.76
CA ASN A 787 -69.44 -21.63 -6.02
C ASN A 787 -68.41 -22.69 -5.55
N THR A 788 -68.34 -23.87 -6.17
CA THR A 788 -67.39 -24.90 -5.75
C THR A 788 -65.95 -24.47 -6.11
N HIS A 789 -65.08 -24.35 -5.09
CA HIS A 789 -63.66 -23.98 -5.27
C HIS A 789 -62.73 -25.19 -5.52
N GLY A 790 -63.29 -26.39 -5.48
CA GLY A 790 -62.60 -27.66 -5.69
C GLY A 790 -63.00 -28.70 -4.65
N PHE A 791 -62.59 -29.95 -4.85
CA PHE A 791 -62.77 -31.01 -3.87
C PHE A 791 -61.59 -31.99 -3.89
N ASP A 792 -61.33 -32.61 -2.74
CA ASP A 792 -60.43 -33.77 -2.64
C ASP A 792 -61.23 -35.03 -2.35
N VAL A 793 -60.65 -36.16 -2.76
CA VAL A 793 -61.13 -37.49 -2.41
C VAL A 793 -59.97 -38.26 -1.80
N GLY A 794 -60.24 -39.02 -0.74
CA GLY A 794 -59.27 -39.96 -0.20
C GLY A 794 -59.91 -41.05 0.62
N THR A 795 -59.09 -42.00 1.06
CA THR A 795 -59.52 -43.11 1.89
C THR A 795 -58.72 -43.18 3.17
N ASP A 796 -59.36 -43.61 4.25
CA ASP A 796 -58.73 -43.96 5.52
C ASP A 796 -59.39 -45.24 6.05
N GLY A 797 -58.66 -46.36 6.02
CA GLY A 797 -59.21 -47.68 6.34
C GLY A 797 -60.38 -48.06 5.42
N ASN A 798 -61.58 -48.24 6.00
CA ASN A 798 -62.80 -48.49 5.23
C ASN A 798 -63.62 -47.23 4.94
N ILE A 799 -63.11 -46.03 5.21
CA ILE A 799 -63.84 -44.79 4.99
C ILE A 799 -63.32 -44.14 3.71
N LEU A 800 -64.22 -43.88 2.77
CA LEU A 800 -64.01 -42.91 1.70
C LEU A 800 -64.44 -41.54 2.23
N TRP A 801 -63.63 -40.52 2.04
CA TRP A 801 -64.00 -39.15 2.37
C TRP A 801 -63.90 -38.26 1.14
N ILE A 802 -64.84 -37.31 1.04
CA ILE A 802 -64.86 -36.28 0.01
C ILE A 802 -64.87 -34.92 0.72
N LYS A 803 -63.90 -34.07 0.42
CA LYS A 803 -63.68 -32.78 1.08
C LYS A 803 -63.93 -31.63 0.11
N VAL A 804 -65.01 -30.88 0.31
CA VAL A 804 -65.29 -29.63 -0.41
C VAL A 804 -64.43 -28.54 0.22
N LYS A 805 -63.59 -27.89 -0.58
CA LYS A 805 -62.53 -26.99 -0.11
C LYS A 805 -62.93 -25.53 -0.07
N ASP A 806 -62.20 -24.76 0.73
CA ASP A 806 -62.09 -23.29 0.66
C ASP A 806 -63.46 -22.59 0.75
N LEU A 807 -64.33 -23.11 1.63
CA LEU A 807 -65.67 -22.57 1.80
C LEU A 807 -65.59 -21.18 2.38
N ARG A 808 -66.23 -20.24 1.70
CA ARG A 808 -66.27 -18.85 2.16
C ARG A 808 -67.31 -18.70 3.27
N PRO A 809 -67.13 -17.76 4.21
CA PRO A 809 -68.07 -17.57 5.32
C PRO A 809 -69.53 -17.32 4.90
N LYS A 810 -69.75 -16.73 3.72
CA LYS A 810 -71.09 -16.51 3.15
C LYS A 810 -71.75 -17.76 2.58
N GLU A 811 -70.96 -18.78 2.26
CA GLU A 811 -71.37 -20.03 1.61
C GLU A 811 -71.83 -21.09 2.62
N LEU A 812 -71.86 -20.77 3.92
CA LEU A 812 -72.28 -21.75 4.95
C LEU A 812 -73.70 -22.28 4.74
N GLU A 813 -74.58 -21.49 4.12
CA GLU A 813 -75.95 -21.90 3.80
C GLU A 813 -76.09 -22.48 2.38
N GLU A 814 -75.05 -22.45 1.55
CA GLU A 814 -75.08 -22.99 0.19
C GLU A 814 -75.14 -24.53 0.25
N MET A 815 -76.01 -25.11 -0.57
CA MET A 815 -76.16 -26.57 -0.67
C MET A 815 -75.18 -27.14 -1.69
N TYR A 816 -74.42 -28.13 -1.28
CA TYR A 816 -73.50 -28.90 -2.11
C TYR A 816 -74.09 -30.28 -2.40
N SER A 817 -74.09 -30.67 -3.67
CA SER A 817 -74.47 -32.02 -4.10
C SER A 817 -73.21 -32.84 -4.37
N VAL A 818 -72.84 -33.69 -3.41
CA VAL A 818 -71.70 -34.60 -3.52
C VAL A 818 -72.17 -35.93 -4.10
N ARG A 819 -71.57 -36.35 -5.20
CA ARG A 819 -72.06 -37.45 -6.04
C ARG A 819 -70.97 -38.49 -6.22
N ILE A 820 -71.31 -39.75 -6.02
CA ILE A 820 -70.51 -40.93 -6.34
C ILE A 820 -71.37 -41.77 -7.29
N LEU A 821 -71.12 -41.65 -8.59
CA LEU A 821 -71.99 -42.17 -9.65
C LEU A 821 -71.36 -43.39 -10.33
N SER A 822 -72.17 -44.41 -10.61
CA SER A 822 -71.79 -45.56 -11.45
C SER A 822 -73.02 -46.12 -12.15
N ASP A 823 -72.82 -46.92 -13.19
CA ASP A 823 -73.89 -47.61 -13.92
C ASP A 823 -74.69 -48.59 -13.02
N ASP A 824 -74.06 -49.10 -11.96
CA ASP A 824 -74.62 -50.09 -11.02
C ASP A 824 -75.28 -49.45 -9.77
N GLY A 825 -75.31 -48.12 -9.68
CA GLY A 825 -75.96 -47.39 -8.59
C GLY A 825 -75.17 -46.20 -8.05
N SER A 826 -75.90 -45.19 -7.60
CA SER A 826 -75.37 -43.87 -7.23
C SER A 826 -75.55 -43.56 -5.74
N VAL A 827 -74.59 -42.86 -5.15
CA VAL A 827 -74.72 -42.15 -3.88
C VAL A 827 -74.73 -40.65 -4.17
N ILE A 828 -75.74 -39.94 -3.67
CA ILE A 828 -75.89 -38.50 -3.85
C ILE A 828 -76.24 -37.92 -2.49
N VAL A 829 -75.39 -37.05 -1.96
CA VAL A 829 -75.61 -36.35 -0.69
C VAL A 829 -75.75 -34.86 -0.98
N GLU A 830 -76.92 -34.30 -0.69
CA GLU A 830 -77.16 -32.88 -0.66
C GLU A 830 -77.03 -32.39 0.78
N THR A 831 -76.04 -31.54 1.04
CA THR A 831 -75.76 -31.01 2.40
C THR A 831 -75.19 -29.61 2.33
N SER A 832 -75.13 -28.92 3.47
CA SER A 832 -74.47 -27.62 3.61
C SER A 832 -73.63 -27.58 4.90
N PRO A 833 -72.65 -26.68 4.99
CA PRO A 833 -71.96 -26.41 6.26
C PRO A 833 -72.93 -26.10 7.40
N SER A 834 -73.98 -25.33 7.14
CA SER A 834 -75.02 -25.02 8.13
C SER A 834 -75.82 -26.26 8.56
N ALA A 835 -76.04 -27.24 7.69
CA ALA A 835 -76.67 -28.51 8.09
C ALA A 835 -75.81 -29.25 9.14
N TYR A 836 -74.49 -29.21 9.00
CA TYR A 836 -73.58 -29.71 10.04
C TYR A 836 -73.61 -28.86 11.31
N ILE A 837 -73.55 -27.52 11.20
CA ILE A 837 -73.67 -26.59 12.35
C ILE A 837 -74.92 -26.93 13.17
N LYS A 838 -76.07 -27.12 12.51
CA LYS A 838 -77.33 -27.49 13.16
C LYS A 838 -77.23 -28.80 13.95
N LYS A 839 -76.55 -29.83 13.41
CA LYS A 839 -76.29 -31.09 14.13
C LYS A 839 -75.35 -30.91 15.30
N ALA A 840 -74.28 -30.14 15.11
CA ALA A 840 -73.30 -29.82 16.15
C ALA A 840 -73.94 -29.11 17.35
N LEU A 841 -74.91 -28.21 17.12
CA LEU A 841 -75.66 -27.55 18.19
C LEU A 841 -76.56 -28.49 19.01
N LEU A 842 -76.78 -29.72 18.53
CA LEU A 842 -77.53 -30.77 19.22
C LEU A 842 -76.63 -31.84 19.87
N SER A 843 -75.29 -31.69 19.78
CA SER A 843 -74.32 -32.76 20.08
C SER A 843 -73.86 -32.85 21.55
N GLU A 844 -74.45 -32.07 22.47
CA GLU A 844 -74.03 -31.93 23.89
C GLU A 844 -72.57 -31.47 24.13
N ASP A 845 -71.74 -31.35 23.08
CA ASP A 845 -70.40 -30.78 23.16
C ASP A 845 -70.45 -29.25 23.18
N VAL A 846 -70.34 -28.68 24.37
CA VAL A 846 -70.39 -27.24 24.62
C VAL A 846 -69.31 -26.47 23.85
N LYS A 847 -68.12 -27.05 23.64
CA LYS A 847 -67.05 -26.35 22.90
C LYS A 847 -67.40 -26.30 21.41
N LEU A 848 -67.84 -27.41 20.85
CA LEU A 848 -68.28 -27.51 19.46
C LEU A 848 -69.51 -26.63 19.20
N GLU A 849 -70.47 -26.62 20.13
CA GLU A 849 -71.67 -25.78 20.06
C GLU A 849 -71.30 -24.29 19.97
N ASN A 850 -70.40 -23.83 20.84
CA ASN A 850 -69.96 -22.44 20.85
C ASN A 850 -69.16 -22.07 19.60
N LEU A 851 -68.30 -22.97 19.10
CA LEU A 851 -67.60 -22.78 17.83
C LEU A 851 -68.58 -22.62 16.66
N CYS A 852 -69.54 -23.53 16.54
CA CYS A 852 -70.54 -23.53 15.48
C CYS A 852 -71.47 -22.30 15.53
N LYS A 853 -71.86 -21.83 16.72
CA LYS A 853 -72.60 -20.56 16.88
C LYS A 853 -71.80 -19.37 16.37
N ALA A 854 -70.55 -19.26 16.78
CA ALA A 854 -69.69 -18.13 16.41
C ALA A 854 -69.37 -18.14 14.91
N MET A 855 -69.14 -19.32 14.33
CA MET A 855 -68.95 -19.51 12.90
C MET A 855 -70.18 -19.07 12.10
N TRP A 856 -71.39 -19.47 12.52
CA TRP A 856 -72.64 -19.07 11.88
C TRP A 856 -72.85 -17.55 11.96
N ALA A 857 -72.64 -16.95 13.13
CA ALA A 857 -72.74 -15.51 13.32
C ALA A 857 -71.76 -14.73 12.43
N TYR A 858 -70.53 -15.22 12.30
CA TYR A 858 -69.56 -14.67 11.35
C TYR A 858 -70.03 -14.77 9.90
N GLY A 859 -70.62 -15.90 9.50
CA GLY A 859 -71.21 -16.05 8.17
C GLY A 859 -72.37 -15.10 7.88
N GLN A 860 -73.21 -14.79 8.88
CA GLN A 860 -74.26 -13.77 8.75
C GLN A 860 -73.67 -12.37 8.58
N ALA A 861 -72.72 -11.99 9.44
CA ALA A 861 -72.06 -10.69 9.35
C ALA A 861 -71.30 -10.52 8.01
N ALA A 862 -70.73 -11.60 7.47
CA ALA A 862 -70.11 -11.61 6.14
C ALA A 862 -71.11 -11.31 5.01
N ARG A 863 -72.33 -11.85 5.09
CA ARG A 863 -73.40 -11.56 4.13
C ARG A 863 -73.90 -10.11 4.22
N GLU A 864 -73.93 -9.53 5.41
CA GLU A 864 -74.33 -8.12 5.59
C GLU A 864 -73.26 -7.15 5.11
N TYR A 865 -71.99 -7.47 5.33
CA TYR A 865 -70.85 -6.67 4.86
C TYR A 865 -70.73 -6.62 3.32
N GLU A 866 -71.27 -7.61 2.61
CA GLU A 866 -71.23 -7.64 1.13
C GLU A 866 -72.34 -6.81 0.46
N LYS A 867 -73.43 -6.51 1.17
CA LYS A 867 -74.54 -5.66 0.70
C LYS A 867 -74.16 -4.18 0.76
#